data_AF-A0A1W9MP20-F1
#
_entry.id   AF-A0A1W9MP20-F1
#
_cell.length_a   1.000
_cell.length_b   1.000
_cell.length_c   1.000
_cell.angle_alpha   90.00
_cell.angle_beta   90.00
_cell.angle_gamma   90.00
#
_symmetry.space_group_name_H-M   'P 1'
#
loop_
_entity.id
_entity.type
_entity.pdbx_description
1 polymer ?
#
loop_
_entity_poly.entity_id
_entity_poly.type
_entity_poly.pdbx_seq_one_letter_code
_entity_poly.pdbx_strand_id
1 'polypeptide(L)'
;MTEKVEISIKGGEELERTGKFIKPNVTDLRNWDANLLGRFKPKYYAFIQQCQYCAFGPCDLSKNRKGACGMRLNPQMAREALVMVIAGASSYIARSCELNDTIIKEHTYVSELNLEDKNFTGFINLLCGYEPKTAGNLKKALRYANEQIVHLISATHMGQEASDFDFNSKIFHAGMLSLLGMEIYEILRKFSNNNNNNKGNKINKFEIGFGAIDKSKGIVLIIGDYVPNIDKSINSKTNFETIYLGPDAFDFSNTTIGGNFTSELIYEKINLADVIVIGTGNVRTDVIENVKKFGIPIIAVSDRNMAGLADLSGLMAGEIFKRLMSREISGCYIKDSEKLADVIGMIATVNEKGRNLKNSDIENTDAGLIKTTGECINCGLCKKACPINTDTHLLIQSINQMFNLHLHSEEQNKDNAENKADENILKSKDRIINLLKQKEYTTTVLSKEIGCSRQYIYKVLEKISKEKGLELSKRNVGKEIYYALIKGLNEYYKITGQVKECIGCKICSGNCPNNIQIAGIVIGIKEGKEIKAKEIAILKKCAMCGLCQEKCPKKINIKEVVRVERERRNIIEDTKFLTKEEILNALGKCIFCGRCESWCPRQIPIASVFAEIYKEKFMNKKASLTLSHDIFVSEDAQVLLVLGDANFPNGTQELAEILGEFLNRNFLIFTAGDAAISIAESNLKHENLINLGPASAGIHLIEKIIAMAGKDLNKSPVGNFDEIAAHIANKVSVAAIFWGATTQENFAVAQGLMRLGIPVIFGQQGIKYRRELRGDIVIDYSRDDYNGNYNEILKKISLKNFSFQHLCIAANTKEEAMLLIPKLVFRNFDSEDVRATKIANYIEIFRKYTADKTKEIPDDIKNFVRSEKDIPGAYKNRIQK
;
A
#
# COMPACT_ATOMS: atom_id res chain seq x y z
N MET A 1 -24.90 31.51 56.30
CA MET A 1 -25.58 30.84 55.18
C MET A 1 -24.77 31.11 53.94
N THR A 2 -24.01 30.12 53.48
CA THR A 2 -23.30 30.15 52.19
C THR A 2 -23.98 29.11 51.32
N GLU A 3 -24.81 29.57 50.39
CA GLU A 3 -25.47 28.72 49.40
C GLU A 3 -24.41 27.96 48.59
N LYS A 4 -24.38 26.64 48.76
CA LYS A 4 -23.73 25.76 47.79
C LYS A 4 -24.56 25.84 46.51
N VAL A 5 -24.03 26.51 45.50
CA VAL A 5 -24.52 26.40 44.14
C VAL A 5 -24.30 24.94 43.70
N GLU A 6 -25.34 24.12 43.77
CA GLU A 6 -25.39 22.83 43.10
C GLU A 6 -25.45 23.10 41.59
N ILE A 7 -24.29 23.05 40.94
CA ILE A 7 -24.23 22.97 39.48
C ILE A 7 -24.69 21.57 39.11
N SER A 8 -25.98 21.41 38.77
CA SER A 8 -26.49 20.17 38.19
C SER A 8 -25.92 20.01 36.78
N ILE A 9 -24.83 19.27 36.65
CA ILE A 9 -24.32 18.85 35.34
C ILE A 9 -25.35 17.86 34.79
N LYS A 10 -26.13 18.23 33.77
CA LYS A 10 -26.92 17.27 32.98
C LYS A 10 -25.94 16.24 32.40
N GLY A 11 -25.81 15.09 33.04
CA GLY A 11 -25.12 13.93 32.48
C GLY A 11 -25.85 13.46 31.23
N GLY A 12 -25.15 12.73 30.34
CA GLY A 12 -25.85 12.00 29.28
C GLY A 12 -26.93 11.10 29.90
N GLU A 13 -28.04 10.91 29.21
CA GLU A 13 -29.13 10.08 29.70
C GLU A 13 -28.62 8.63 29.79
N GLU A 14 -28.54 8.12 31.01
CA GLU A 14 -28.30 6.69 31.24
C GLU A 14 -29.44 5.93 30.58
N LEU A 15 -29.09 5.08 29.63
CA LEU A 15 -30.09 4.26 28.95
C LEU A 15 -30.44 3.08 29.84
N GLU A 16 -31.70 2.63 29.76
CA GLU A 16 -32.14 1.47 30.52
C GLU A 16 -31.22 0.28 30.20
N ARG A 17 -30.58 -0.24 31.25
CA ARG A 17 -29.58 -1.29 31.11
C ARG A 17 -30.25 -2.61 30.78
N THR A 18 -30.16 -3.01 29.54
CA THR A 18 -30.63 -4.33 29.07
C THR A 18 -29.49 -5.33 28.88
N GLY A 19 -28.27 -4.85 28.62
CA GLY A 19 -27.10 -5.68 28.33
C GLY A 19 -26.16 -5.95 29.51
N LYS A 20 -25.36 -7.01 29.35
CA LYS A 20 -24.47 -7.54 30.40
C LYS A 20 -23.23 -6.68 30.64
N PHE A 21 -22.64 -6.11 29.61
CA PHE A 21 -21.30 -5.52 29.64
C PHE A 21 -21.32 -4.03 29.29
N ILE A 22 -21.22 -3.17 30.32
CA ILE A 22 -20.96 -1.74 30.14
C ILE A 22 -19.49 -1.50 30.44
N LYS A 23 -18.81 -0.78 29.54
CA LYS A 23 -17.36 -0.51 29.55
C LYS A 23 -16.58 -1.80 29.75
N PRO A 24 -16.73 -2.79 28.83
CA PRO A 24 -16.13 -4.10 29.00
C PRO A 24 -14.63 -4.02 29.25
N ASN A 25 -14.16 -4.72 30.28
CA ASN A 25 -12.75 -4.95 30.46
C ASN A 25 -12.23 -5.93 29.41
N VAL A 26 -10.91 -5.98 29.27
CA VAL A 26 -10.18 -6.85 28.32
C VAL A 26 -10.65 -8.32 28.35
N THR A 27 -11.14 -8.81 29.49
CA THR A 27 -11.58 -10.20 29.70
C THR A 27 -13.08 -10.46 29.50
N ASP A 28 -13.91 -9.42 29.48
CA ASP A 28 -15.37 -9.57 29.64
C ASP A 28 -16.02 -10.28 28.45
N LEU A 29 -15.53 -10.02 27.24
CA LEU A 29 -16.03 -10.60 26.00
C LEU A 29 -15.23 -11.84 25.55
N ARG A 30 -14.34 -12.37 26.40
CA ARG A 30 -13.47 -13.52 26.09
C ARG A 30 -14.26 -14.77 25.70
N ASN A 31 -15.47 -14.95 26.24
CA ASN A 31 -16.34 -16.08 25.89
C ASN A 31 -16.87 -15.97 24.46
N TRP A 32 -17.26 -14.77 24.03
CA TRP A 32 -17.63 -14.52 22.65
C TRP A 32 -16.42 -14.70 21.72
N ASP A 33 -15.26 -14.16 22.11
CA ASP A 33 -14.01 -14.34 21.36
C ASP A 33 -13.65 -15.84 21.23
N ALA A 34 -13.99 -16.67 22.22
CA ALA A 34 -13.79 -18.12 22.18
C ALA A 34 -14.66 -18.84 21.15
N ASN A 35 -15.84 -18.31 20.82
CA ASN A 35 -16.67 -18.86 19.74
C ASN A 35 -16.02 -18.58 18.38
N LEU A 36 -15.62 -17.31 18.15
CA LEU A 36 -14.93 -16.89 16.94
C LEU A 36 -13.61 -17.63 16.75
N LEU A 37 -12.69 -17.60 17.72
CA LEU A 37 -11.39 -18.28 17.64
C LEU A 37 -11.49 -19.80 17.79
N GLY A 38 -12.62 -20.28 18.33
CA GLY A 38 -13.00 -21.67 18.35
C GLY A 38 -13.15 -22.24 16.95
N ARG A 39 -13.80 -21.47 16.07
CA ARG A 39 -14.02 -21.78 14.65
C ARG A 39 -12.89 -21.32 13.74
N PHE A 40 -12.46 -20.07 13.87
CA PHE A 40 -11.50 -19.42 12.99
C PHE A 40 -10.11 -19.40 13.63
N LYS A 41 -9.30 -20.42 13.32
CA LYS A 41 -7.99 -20.58 13.91
C LYS A 41 -6.99 -19.56 13.36
N PRO A 42 -6.17 -18.94 14.24
CA PRO A 42 -5.10 -18.07 13.79
C PRO A 42 -4.07 -18.82 12.94
N LYS A 43 -3.77 -18.27 11.78
CA LYS A 43 -2.62 -18.67 10.96
C LYS A 43 -1.63 -17.51 10.91
N TYR A 44 -0.40 -17.78 11.34
CA TYR A 44 0.66 -16.78 11.43
C TYR A 44 1.66 -16.90 10.26
N TYR A 45 2.12 -15.74 9.77
CA TYR A 45 3.16 -15.65 8.73
C TYR A 45 4.42 -14.99 9.31
N ALA A 46 5.30 -15.81 9.88
CA ALA A 46 6.50 -15.35 10.55
C ALA A 46 7.66 -15.12 9.57
N PHE A 47 7.67 -13.94 8.92
CA PHE A 47 8.82 -13.49 8.12
C PHE A 47 10.09 -13.28 8.96
N ILE A 48 9.90 -12.89 10.23
CA ILE A 48 10.95 -12.77 11.25
C ILE A 48 10.60 -13.77 12.36
N GLN A 49 11.50 -14.71 12.64
CA GLN A 49 11.31 -15.75 13.66
C GLN A 49 12.15 -15.45 14.92
N GLN A 50 12.27 -14.18 15.28
CA GLN A 50 13.05 -13.72 16.41
C GLN A 50 12.21 -12.80 17.30
N CYS A 51 12.52 -12.77 18.60
CA CYS A 51 11.97 -11.80 19.54
C CYS A 51 13.07 -10.87 20.05
N GLN A 52 12.82 -9.56 19.99
CA GLN A 52 13.75 -8.50 20.40
C GLN A 52 13.15 -7.56 21.46
N TYR A 53 12.11 -8.00 22.19
CA TYR A 53 11.34 -7.13 23.08
C TYR A 53 12.03 -6.77 24.41
N CYS A 54 13.14 -7.44 24.76
CA CYS A 54 13.85 -7.18 26.02
C CYS A 54 15.33 -7.49 25.90
N ALA A 55 16.11 -7.06 26.90
CA ALA A 55 17.57 -7.21 26.94
C ALA A 55 18.08 -8.67 27.03
N PHE A 56 17.21 -9.65 27.27
CA PHE A 56 17.57 -11.07 27.12
C PHE A 56 17.67 -11.52 25.65
N GLY A 57 17.09 -10.77 24.71
CA GLY A 57 17.12 -11.06 23.29
C GLY A 57 18.40 -10.56 22.58
N PRO A 58 18.51 -10.78 21.25
CA PRO A 58 17.52 -11.41 20.38
C PRO A 58 17.36 -12.91 20.66
N CYS A 59 16.12 -13.35 20.86
CA CYS A 59 15.78 -14.77 21.01
C CYS A 59 15.40 -15.36 19.65
N ASP A 60 16.05 -16.44 19.23
CA ASP A 60 15.62 -17.23 18.06
C ASP A 60 14.45 -18.16 18.43
N LEU A 61 13.30 -17.94 17.80
CA LEU A 61 12.06 -18.70 18.02
C LEU A 61 11.79 -19.71 16.90
N SER A 62 12.70 -19.84 15.93
CA SER A 62 12.59 -20.80 14.83
C SER A 62 12.57 -22.23 15.36
N LYS A 63 12.02 -23.16 14.56
CA LYS A 63 11.93 -24.60 14.91
C LYS A 63 11.27 -24.84 16.29
N ASN A 64 10.29 -24.02 16.64
CA ASN A 64 9.58 -24.10 17.92
C ASN A 64 10.51 -24.00 19.15
N ARG A 65 11.57 -23.17 19.06
CA ARG A 65 12.39 -22.80 20.21
C ARG A 65 11.63 -21.84 21.14
N LYS A 66 12.07 -21.78 22.39
CA LYS A 66 11.59 -20.80 23.38
C LYS A 66 12.60 -19.66 23.46
N GLY A 67 12.11 -18.44 23.64
CA GLY A 67 12.94 -17.33 24.10
C GLY A 67 13.33 -17.49 25.56
N ALA A 68 14.22 -16.62 26.04
CA ALA A 68 14.74 -16.67 27.42
C ALA A 68 13.62 -16.62 28.49
N CYS A 69 12.53 -15.89 28.23
CA CYS A 69 11.37 -15.82 29.12
C CYS A 69 10.34 -16.95 28.93
N GLY A 70 10.60 -17.90 28.03
CA GLY A 70 9.69 -19.01 27.71
C GLY A 70 8.75 -18.77 26.52
N MET A 71 8.67 -17.53 26.00
CA MET A 71 7.84 -17.15 24.85
C MET A 71 8.13 -18.01 23.60
N ARG A 72 7.09 -18.45 22.90
CA ARG A 72 7.17 -19.20 21.62
C ARG A 72 6.77 -18.31 20.44
N LEU A 73 6.97 -18.82 19.22
CA LEU A 73 6.73 -18.07 17.99
C LEU A 73 5.27 -17.61 17.81
N ASN A 74 4.27 -18.49 18.02
CA ASN A 74 2.87 -18.12 17.80
C ASN A 74 2.37 -17.02 18.76
N PRO A 75 2.55 -17.13 20.10
CA PRO A 75 2.19 -16.04 20.99
C PRO A 75 3.03 -14.78 20.76
N GLN A 76 4.30 -14.89 20.33
CA GLN A 76 5.08 -13.73 19.89
C GLN A 76 4.45 -13.04 18.67
N MET A 77 3.97 -13.80 17.69
CA MET A 77 3.32 -13.24 16.51
C MET A 77 2.00 -12.58 16.84
N ALA A 78 1.23 -13.19 17.74
CA ALA A 78 0.03 -12.59 18.31
C ALA A 78 0.37 -11.29 19.06
N ARG A 79 1.43 -11.28 19.88
CA ARG A 79 1.89 -10.08 20.59
C ARG A 79 2.24 -8.93 19.65
N GLU A 80 2.95 -9.21 18.57
CA GLU A 80 3.29 -8.17 17.59
C GLU A 80 2.06 -7.66 16.82
N ALA A 81 1.08 -8.53 16.55
CA ALA A 81 -0.20 -8.11 16.00
C ALA A 81 -0.98 -7.23 16.99
N LEU A 82 -0.94 -7.52 18.30
CA LEU A 82 -1.53 -6.67 19.33
C LEU A 82 -0.90 -5.27 19.35
N VAL A 83 0.43 -5.17 19.34
CA VAL A 83 1.12 -3.87 19.27
C VAL A 83 0.71 -3.08 18.04
N MET A 84 0.59 -3.75 16.88
CA MET A 84 0.14 -3.11 15.64
C MET A 84 -1.27 -2.54 15.76
N VAL A 85 -2.20 -3.31 16.34
CA VAL A 85 -3.60 -2.88 16.51
C VAL A 85 -3.73 -1.79 17.56
N ILE A 86 -2.94 -1.84 18.64
CA ILE A 86 -2.88 -0.76 19.63
C ILE A 86 -2.44 0.55 18.96
N ALA A 87 -1.42 0.52 18.10
CA ALA A 87 -0.97 1.71 17.38
C ALA A 87 -2.08 2.29 16.50
N GLY A 88 -2.80 1.45 15.75
CA GLY A 88 -3.94 1.87 14.92
C GLY A 88 -5.10 2.45 15.74
N ALA A 89 -5.54 1.74 16.78
CA ALA A 89 -6.61 2.20 17.66
C ALA A 89 -6.26 3.51 18.37
N SER A 90 -5.00 3.65 18.83
CA SER A 90 -4.52 4.86 19.48
C SER A 90 -4.55 6.07 18.55
N SER A 91 -4.39 5.90 17.24
CA SER A 91 -4.46 7.00 16.28
C SER A 91 -5.84 7.65 16.22
N TYR A 92 -6.92 6.84 16.14
CA TYR A 92 -8.31 7.33 16.19
C TYR A 92 -8.67 7.92 17.56
N ILE A 93 -8.22 7.28 18.65
CA ILE A 93 -8.49 7.76 20.01
C ILE A 93 -7.77 9.10 20.26
N ALA A 94 -6.52 9.23 19.82
CA ALA A 94 -5.73 10.44 20.01
C ALA A 94 -6.32 11.64 19.26
N ARG A 95 -6.68 11.48 17.97
CA ARG A 95 -7.34 12.57 17.21
C ARG A 95 -8.68 12.98 17.84
N SER A 96 -9.43 12.01 18.37
CA SER A 96 -10.68 12.28 19.07
C SER A 96 -10.46 13.05 20.37
N CYS A 97 -9.41 12.71 21.14
CA CYS A 97 -9.05 13.44 22.35
C CYS A 97 -8.67 14.89 22.02
N GLU A 98 -7.82 15.08 21.01
CA GLU A 98 -7.36 16.39 20.55
C GLU A 98 -8.54 17.28 20.12
N LEU A 99 -9.40 16.79 19.24
CA LEU A 99 -10.56 17.54 18.75
C LEU A 99 -11.58 17.83 19.87
N ASN A 100 -11.82 16.86 20.77
CA ASN A 100 -12.72 17.05 21.90
C ASN A 100 -12.19 18.09 22.89
N ASP A 101 -10.88 18.09 23.16
CA ASP A 101 -10.27 19.07 24.04
C ASP A 101 -10.29 20.48 23.43
N THR A 102 -10.10 20.61 22.10
CA THR A 102 -10.30 21.87 21.37
C THR A 102 -11.74 22.37 21.51
N ILE A 103 -12.74 21.53 21.24
CA ILE A 103 -14.16 21.89 21.37
C ILE A 103 -14.50 22.32 22.79
N ILE A 104 -14.02 21.60 23.81
CA ILE A 104 -14.26 21.94 25.22
C ILE A 104 -13.63 23.29 25.58
N LYS A 105 -12.45 23.59 25.03
CA LYS A 105 -11.74 24.86 25.27
C LYS A 105 -12.44 26.04 24.60
N GLU A 106 -12.91 25.88 23.37
CA GLU A 106 -13.57 26.94 22.59
C GLU A 106 -15.00 27.20 23.02
N HIS A 107 -15.71 26.14 23.40
CA HIS A 107 -17.08 26.20 23.87
C HIS A 107 -17.08 25.93 25.37
N THR A 108 -17.48 24.73 25.83
CA THR A 108 -17.41 24.32 27.23
C THR A 108 -17.47 22.79 27.35
N TYR A 109 -17.23 22.25 28.55
CA TYR A 109 -17.45 20.83 28.86
C TYR A 109 -18.91 20.38 28.69
N VAL A 110 -19.87 21.29 28.88
CA VAL A 110 -21.32 21.04 28.84
C VAL A 110 -21.95 21.40 27.49
N SER A 111 -21.14 21.75 26.49
CA SER A 111 -21.64 22.08 25.16
C SER A 111 -22.48 20.94 24.60
N GLU A 112 -23.73 21.26 24.28
CA GLU A 112 -24.69 20.33 23.72
C GLU A 112 -24.26 19.95 22.30
N LEU A 113 -24.17 18.65 22.05
CA LEU A 113 -23.95 18.11 20.71
C LEU A 113 -25.31 18.11 20.01
N ASN A 114 -25.52 19.02 19.06
CA ASN A 114 -26.69 18.96 18.18
C ASN A 114 -26.56 17.77 17.22
N LEU A 115 -26.86 16.58 17.72
CA LEU A 115 -26.95 15.34 16.95
C LEU A 115 -28.31 15.30 16.26
N GLU A 116 -28.45 16.03 15.15
CA GLU A 116 -29.71 16.08 14.38
C GLU A 116 -30.19 14.68 13.94
N ASP A 117 -29.27 13.73 13.77
CA ASP A 117 -29.57 12.31 13.57
C ASP A 117 -29.20 11.48 14.81
N LYS A 118 -30.20 10.87 15.46
CA LYS A 118 -30.02 9.90 16.57
C LYS A 118 -29.20 8.66 16.20
N ASN A 119 -28.84 8.48 14.93
CA ASN A 119 -28.15 7.31 14.40
C ASN A 119 -26.64 7.28 14.67
N PHE A 120 -26.03 8.37 15.19
CA PHE A 120 -24.57 8.52 15.34
C PHE A 120 -24.01 8.14 16.72
N THR A 121 -24.71 7.29 17.48
CA THR A 121 -24.29 6.94 18.86
C THR A 121 -24.35 5.43 19.13
N GLY A 122 -24.52 4.62 18.09
CA GLY A 122 -24.75 3.18 18.20
C GLY A 122 -23.64 2.44 18.97
N PHE A 123 -22.36 2.80 18.78
CA PHE A 123 -21.24 2.08 19.40
C PHE A 123 -20.97 2.56 20.83
N ILE A 124 -21.11 3.85 21.12
CA ILE A 124 -21.08 4.42 22.47
C ILE A 124 -22.25 3.85 23.27
N ASN A 125 -23.45 3.73 22.70
CA ASN A 125 -24.59 3.10 23.36
C ASN A 125 -24.28 1.62 23.65
N LEU A 126 -23.78 0.89 22.65
CA LEU A 126 -23.42 -0.53 22.75
C LEU A 126 -22.36 -0.80 23.83
N LEU A 127 -21.34 0.05 23.96
CA LEU A 127 -20.21 -0.18 24.87
C LEU A 127 -20.30 0.59 26.17
N CYS A 128 -20.64 1.87 26.12
CA CYS A 128 -20.57 2.79 27.26
C CYS A 128 -21.90 2.91 28.01
N GLY A 129 -23.03 2.50 27.40
CA GLY A 129 -24.31 2.37 28.08
C GLY A 129 -25.14 3.66 28.20
N TYR A 130 -24.79 4.72 27.47
CA TYR A 130 -25.48 6.01 27.54
C TYR A 130 -25.45 6.71 26.19
N GLU A 131 -26.44 7.57 25.94
CA GLU A 131 -26.44 8.44 24.76
C GLU A 131 -25.66 9.74 25.07
N PRO A 132 -24.59 10.07 24.31
CA PRO A 132 -23.82 11.28 24.55
C PRO A 132 -24.62 12.53 24.14
N LYS A 133 -24.82 13.46 25.07
CA LYS A 133 -25.46 14.76 24.80
C LYS A 133 -24.48 15.93 24.80
N THR A 134 -23.31 15.75 25.38
CA THR A 134 -22.31 16.83 25.54
C THR A 134 -20.89 16.37 25.17
N ALA A 135 -20.01 17.32 24.85
CA ALA A 135 -18.58 17.05 24.69
C ALA A 135 -17.97 16.34 25.92
N GLY A 136 -18.43 16.70 27.13
CA GLY A 136 -18.06 16.00 28.35
C GLY A 136 -18.46 14.52 28.39
N ASN A 137 -19.57 14.13 27.75
CA ASN A 137 -19.96 12.72 27.64
C ASN A 137 -19.03 11.94 26.71
N LEU A 138 -18.56 12.56 25.61
CA LEU A 138 -17.56 11.96 24.74
C LEU A 138 -16.21 11.81 25.45
N LYS A 139 -15.80 12.82 26.24
CA LYS A 139 -14.60 12.74 27.09
C LYS A 139 -14.61 11.55 28.04
N LYS A 140 -15.78 11.20 28.60
CA LYS A 140 -15.94 10.00 29.46
C LYS A 140 -15.71 8.70 28.69
N ALA A 141 -16.18 8.59 27.46
CA ALA A 141 -15.96 7.42 26.61
C ALA A 141 -14.49 7.29 26.18
N LEU A 142 -13.86 8.42 25.82
CA LEU A 142 -12.43 8.46 25.51
C LEU A 142 -11.56 8.07 26.70
N ARG A 143 -11.92 8.46 27.93
CA ARG A 143 -11.20 8.02 29.13
C ARG A 143 -11.22 6.50 29.29
N TYR A 144 -12.37 5.87 29.05
CA TYR A 144 -12.47 4.41 29.05
C TYR A 144 -11.59 3.79 27.94
N ALA A 145 -11.63 4.33 26.72
CA ALA A 145 -10.79 3.83 25.63
C ALA A 145 -9.29 3.90 25.96
N ASN A 146 -8.83 5.04 26.50
CA ASN A 146 -7.45 5.24 26.93
C ASN A 146 -7.03 4.26 28.04
N GLU A 147 -7.87 4.07 29.05
CA GLU A 147 -7.62 3.11 30.13
C GLU A 147 -7.44 1.69 29.58
N GLN A 148 -8.31 1.26 28.67
CA GLN A 148 -8.22 -0.06 28.07
C GLN A 148 -6.99 -0.21 27.17
N ILE A 149 -6.58 0.83 26.43
CA ILE A 149 -5.32 0.82 25.66
C ILE A 149 -4.10 0.62 26.59
N VAL A 150 -4.08 1.27 27.76
CA VAL A 150 -3.01 1.09 28.76
C VAL A 150 -2.94 -0.35 29.25
N HIS A 151 -4.08 -0.98 29.52
CA HIS A 151 -4.10 -2.41 29.88
C HIS A 151 -3.55 -3.30 28.76
N LEU A 152 -3.96 -3.05 27.51
CA LEU A 152 -3.54 -3.83 26.34
C LEU A 152 -2.04 -3.71 26.07
N ILE A 153 -1.46 -2.51 26.11
CA ILE A 153 -0.01 -2.34 25.89
C ILE A 153 0.79 -2.96 27.04
N SER A 154 0.30 -2.89 28.28
CA SER A 154 0.96 -3.54 29.42
C SER A 154 1.05 -5.06 29.21
N ALA A 155 0.03 -5.69 28.59
CA ALA A 155 0.04 -7.12 28.31
C ALA A 155 1.10 -7.56 27.30
N THR A 156 1.71 -6.62 26.56
CA THR A 156 2.82 -6.89 25.62
C THR A 156 4.20 -6.92 26.31
N HIS A 157 4.28 -6.44 27.56
CA HIS A 157 5.51 -6.46 28.32
C HIS A 157 6.04 -7.89 28.51
N MET A 158 7.36 -8.03 28.68
CA MET A 158 7.98 -9.32 28.97
C MET A 158 7.39 -9.93 30.26
N GLY A 159 7.05 -11.22 30.22
CA GLY A 159 6.52 -11.95 31.38
C GLY A 159 5.02 -11.78 31.65
N GLN A 160 4.25 -11.20 30.71
CA GLN A 160 2.80 -11.02 30.85
C GLN A 160 2.02 -12.15 30.16
N GLU A 161 1.37 -11.88 29.03
CA GLU A 161 0.56 -12.87 28.33
C GLU A 161 1.42 -13.92 27.60
N ALA A 162 1.04 -15.19 27.72
CA ALA A 162 1.77 -16.32 27.15
C ALA A 162 0.94 -17.11 26.12
N SER A 163 -0.38 -16.91 26.11
CA SER A 163 -1.35 -17.61 25.28
C SER A 163 -1.60 -16.82 24.00
N ASP A 164 -1.44 -17.46 22.84
CA ASP A 164 -1.80 -16.85 21.56
C ASP A 164 -3.32 -16.60 21.50
N PHE A 165 -4.14 -17.50 22.03
CA PHE A 165 -5.59 -17.28 22.17
C PHE A 165 -5.90 -15.96 22.89
N ASP A 166 -5.30 -15.73 24.05
CA ASP A 166 -5.59 -14.55 24.86
C ASP A 166 -5.02 -13.26 24.23
N PHE A 167 -3.90 -13.34 23.51
CA PHE A 167 -3.46 -12.25 22.65
C PHE A 167 -4.48 -11.96 21.53
N ASN A 168 -5.06 -12.98 20.89
CA ASN A 168 -6.07 -12.75 19.84
C ASN A 168 -7.36 -12.13 20.39
N SER A 169 -7.82 -12.52 21.58
CA SER A 169 -8.94 -11.86 22.26
C SER A 169 -8.61 -10.39 22.59
N LYS A 170 -7.40 -10.11 23.08
CA LYS A 170 -6.90 -8.74 23.29
C LYS A 170 -6.82 -7.92 22.00
N ILE A 171 -6.45 -8.55 20.88
CA ILE A 171 -6.43 -7.92 19.56
C ILE A 171 -7.84 -7.49 19.14
N PHE A 172 -8.84 -8.35 19.33
CA PHE A 172 -10.23 -7.98 19.08
C PHE A 172 -10.69 -6.84 19.99
N HIS A 173 -10.27 -6.83 21.25
CA HIS A 173 -10.55 -5.74 22.17
C HIS A 173 -9.99 -4.40 21.69
N ALA A 174 -8.72 -4.39 21.30
CA ALA A 174 -8.08 -3.20 20.75
C ALA A 174 -8.80 -2.71 19.47
N GLY A 175 -9.23 -3.62 18.60
CA GLY A 175 -10.03 -3.28 17.40
C GLY A 175 -11.39 -2.67 17.71
N MET A 176 -12.09 -3.21 18.71
CA MET A 176 -13.35 -2.66 19.20
C MET A 176 -13.16 -1.22 19.72
N LEU A 177 -12.07 -0.94 20.44
CA LEU A 177 -11.75 0.43 20.88
C LEU A 177 -11.43 1.36 19.70
N SER A 178 -10.86 0.84 18.61
CA SER A 178 -10.66 1.60 17.38
C SER A 178 -12.00 2.07 16.79
N LEU A 179 -13.01 1.21 16.74
CA LEU A 179 -14.36 1.57 16.26
C LEU A 179 -15.04 2.60 17.17
N LEU A 180 -14.84 2.49 18.50
CA LEU A 180 -15.31 3.49 19.45
C LEU A 180 -14.64 4.87 19.22
N GLY A 181 -13.32 4.90 19.03
CA GLY A 181 -12.60 6.13 18.70
C GLY A 181 -13.07 6.72 17.36
N MET A 182 -13.35 5.87 16.38
CA MET A 182 -13.84 6.26 15.06
C MET A 182 -15.23 6.93 15.12
N GLU A 183 -16.18 6.38 15.89
CA GLU A 183 -17.50 7.01 16.13
C GLU A 183 -17.36 8.35 16.86
N ILE A 184 -16.58 8.40 17.94
CA ILE A 184 -16.39 9.64 18.70
C ILE A 184 -15.78 10.73 17.79
N TYR A 185 -14.82 10.37 16.95
CA TYR A 185 -14.23 11.26 15.97
C TYR A 185 -15.26 11.82 14.99
N GLU A 186 -16.11 10.96 14.40
CA GLU A 186 -17.19 11.39 13.49
C GLU A 186 -18.14 12.39 14.14
N ILE A 187 -18.56 12.13 15.38
CA ILE A 187 -19.45 13.04 16.13
C ILE A 187 -18.80 14.42 16.29
N LEU A 188 -17.55 14.44 16.76
CA LEU A 188 -16.82 15.68 17.02
C LEU A 188 -16.57 16.48 15.74
N ARG A 189 -16.22 15.80 14.65
CA ARG A 189 -15.94 16.44 13.37
C ARG A 189 -17.19 17.11 12.79
N LYS A 190 -18.33 16.41 12.80
CA LYS A 190 -19.62 16.97 12.38
C LYS A 190 -20.04 18.16 13.24
N PHE A 191 -19.83 18.08 14.55
CA PHE A 191 -20.10 19.19 15.46
C PHE A 191 -19.24 20.43 15.12
N SER A 192 -17.95 20.24 14.87
CA SER A 192 -17.04 21.33 14.47
C SER A 192 -17.50 22.01 13.18
N ASN A 193 -17.85 21.22 12.17
CA ASN A 193 -18.28 21.73 10.86
C ASN A 193 -19.60 22.52 10.91
N ASN A 194 -20.58 22.05 11.69
CA ASN A 194 -21.87 22.71 11.81
C ASN A 194 -21.78 24.09 12.50
N ASN A 195 -20.83 24.26 13.41
CA ASN A 195 -20.61 25.54 14.11
C ASN A 195 -19.81 26.56 13.28
N ASN A 196 -18.99 26.10 12.33
CA ASN A 196 -18.14 26.95 11.48
C ASN A 196 -18.86 27.67 10.31
N ASN A 197 -20.14 28.06 10.48
CA ASN A 197 -20.94 28.83 9.50
C ASN A 197 -21.17 28.21 8.11
N ASN A 198 -20.99 26.91 7.90
CA ASN A 198 -21.49 26.20 6.70
C ASN A 198 -23.01 25.92 6.77
N LYS A 199 -23.80 26.87 7.32
CA LYS A 199 -25.27 26.82 7.28
C LYS A 199 -25.74 27.20 5.88
N GLY A 200 -25.89 26.23 4.97
CA GLY A 200 -26.62 26.50 3.73
C GLY A 200 -26.52 25.50 2.59
N ASN A 201 -25.47 24.69 2.49
CA ASN A 201 -25.38 23.67 1.43
C ASN A 201 -24.80 22.39 2.02
N LYS A 202 -25.59 21.31 2.07
CA LYS A 202 -25.05 19.94 2.20
C LYS A 202 -24.23 19.69 0.93
N ILE A 203 -22.94 20.00 0.98
CA ILE A 203 -22.04 19.76 -0.14
C ILE A 203 -21.85 18.27 -0.22
N ASN A 204 -22.55 17.69 -1.18
CA ASN A 204 -22.47 16.26 -1.41
C ASN A 204 -21.56 15.94 -2.59
N LYS A 205 -20.99 16.92 -3.31
CA LYS A 205 -20.18 16.67 -4.51
C LYS A 205 -18.80 17.33 -4.38
N PHE A 206 -17.75 16.53 -4.60
CA PHE A 206 -16.36 16.94 -4.50
C PHE A 206 -15.64 16.72 -5.84
N GLU A 207 -14.72 17.63 -6.18
CA GLU A 207 -13.79 17.45 -7.29
C GLU A 207 -12.49 16.79 -6.79
N ILE A 208 -11.97 15.85 -7.57
CA ILE A 208 -10.78 15.07 -7.25
C ILE A 208 -9.73 15.24 -8.36
N GLY A 209 -8.47 15.37 -7.95
CA GLY A 209 -7.30 15.34 -8.81
C GLY A 209 -6.81 16.73 -9.23
N PHE A 210 -5.58 16.78 -9.71
CA PHE A 210 -4.91 18.05 -10.01
C PHE A 210 -5.59 18.86 -11.13
N GLY A 211 -6.28 18.18 -12.05
CA GLY A 211 -6.96 18.82 -13.17
C GLY A 211 -8.17 19.66 -12.78
N ALA A 212 -8.59 19.62 -11.52
CA ALA A 212 -9.67 20.45 -10.97
C ALA A 212 -9.22 21.83 -10.45
N ILE A 213 -7.91 22.07 -10.35
CA ILE A 213 -7.36 23.23 -9.63
C ILE A 213 -7.14 24.44 -10.55
N ASP A 214 -7.44 25.64 -10.05
CA ASP A 214 -7.06 26.90 -10.68
C ASP A 214 -5.56 27.22 -10.44
N LYS A 215 -4.76 26.94 -11.46
CA LYS A 215 -3.30 27.11 -11.41
C LYS A 215 -2.84 28.58 -11.40
N SER A 216 -3.75 29.54 -11.56
CA SER A 216 -3.42 30.98 -11.56
C SER A 216 -3.18 31.55 -10.15
N LYS A 217 -3.67 30.88 -9.11
CA LYS A 217 -3.58 31.34 -7.72
C LYS A 217 -2.38 30.74 -6.98
N GLY A 218 -2.13 31.19 -5.75
CA GLY A 218 -1.30 30.46 -4.79
C GLY A 218 -1.80 29.03 -4.58
N ILE A 219 -0.92 28.06 -4.32
CA ILE A 219 -1.27 26.65 -4.11
C ILE A 219 -0.78 26.23 -2.73
N VAL A 220 -1.71 25.87 -1.86
CA VAL A 220 -1.45 25.30 -0.53
C VAL A 220 -1.72 23.81 -0.59
N LEU A 221 -0.72 23.00 -0.26
CA LEU A 221 -0.86 21.55 -0.19
C LEU A 221 -0.96 21.11 1.27
N ILE A 222 -2.08 20.48 1.62
CA ILE A 222 -2.34 19.94 2.94
C ILE A 222 -2.22 18.42 2.86
N ILE A 223 -1.47 17.82 3.79
CA ILE A 223 -1.18 16.38 3.81
C ILE A 223 -1.50 15.82 5.20
N GLY A 224 -2.33 14.79 5.23
CA GLY A 224 -2.57 13.96 6.39
C GLY A 224 -4.03 13.58 6.56
N ASP A 225 -4.31 12.51 7.29
CA ASP A 225 -5.69 12.10 7.59
C ASP A 225 -6.42 13.04 8.53
N TYR A 226 -5.68 13.70 9.43
CA TYR A 226 -6.19 14.74 10.33
C TYR A 226 -5.17 15.87 10.48
N VAL A 227 -5.62 17.09 10.19
CA VAL A 227 -4.80 18.30 10.24
C VAL A 227 -5.49 19.30 11.20
N PRO A 228 -5.09 19.34 12.48
CA PRO A 228 -5.74 20.21 13.46
C PRO A 228 -5.65 21.68 13.05
N ASN A 229 -6.62 22.48 13.49
CA ASN A 229 -6.58 23.95 13.42
C ASN A 229 -6.51 24.55 12.00
N ILE A 230 -6.81 23.76 10.97
CA ILE A 230 -6.67 24.16 9.56
C ILE A 230 -7.89 24.90 9.01
N ASP A 231 -9.06 24.76 9.65
CA ASP A 231 -10.33 25.32 9.21
C ASP A 231 -10.25 26.84 8.99
N LYS A 232 -9.58 27.56 9.89
CA LYS A 232 -9.39 29.01 9.76
C LYS A 232 -8.55 29.35 8.53
N SER A 233 -7.53 28.55 8.21
CA SER A 233 -6.69 28.75 7.03
C SER A 233 -7.44 28.48 5.73
N ILE A 234 -8.24 27.41 5.68
CA ILE A 234 -9.01 27.03 4.49
C ILE A 234 -10.17 28.02 4.24
N ASN A 235 -10.77 28.55 5.31
CA ASN A 235 -11.93 29.45 5.22
C ASN A 235 -11.56 30.95 5.16
N SER A 236 -10.32 31.35 5.45
CA SER A 236 -9.90 32.76 5.39
C SER A 236 -9.61 33.23 3.96
N LYS A 237 -10.50 34.06 3.40
CA LYS A 237 -10.35 34.92 2.18
C LYS A 237 -9.48 34.37 1.01
N THR A 238 -10.08 33.48 0.23
CA THR A 238 -10.14 33.39 -1.26
C THR A 238 -9.00 33.89 -2.18
N ASN A 239 -7.72 33.84 -1.82
CA ASN A 239 -6.62 34.20 -2.73
C ASN A 239 -5.69 33.03 -3.13
N PHE A 240 -5.95 31.81 -2.64
CA PHE A 240 -5.19 30.62 -3.00
C PHE A 240 -6.09 29.40 -3.16
N GLU A 241 -5.63 28.44 -3.95
CA GLU A 241 -6.23 27.11 -4.09
C GLU A 241 -5.67 26.17 -3.02
N THR A 242 -6.55 25.41 -2.39
CA THR A 242 -6.18 24.39 -1.41
C THR A 242 -6.33 23.00 -2.02
N ILE A 243 -5.25 22.23 -1.97
CA ILE A 243 -5.21 20.82 -2.34
C ILE A 243 -5.05 20.04 -1.05
N TYR A 244 -5.97 19.13 -0.77
CA TYR A 244 -5.92 18.31 0.44
C TYR A 244 -5.74 16.84 0.06
N LEU A 245 -4.66 16.24 0.58
CA LEU A 245 -4.35 14.82 0.49
C LEU A 245 -4.66 14.14 1.82
N GLY A 246 -5.88 13.64 1.94
CA GLY A 246 -6.35 12.92 3.12
C GLY A 246 -7.87 12.89 3.23
N PRO A 247 -8.43 11.96 4.00
CA PRO A 247 -9.87 11.78 4.20
C PRO A 247 -10.59 13.01 4.76
N ASP A 248 -9.99 13.81 5.65
CA ASP A 248 -10.63 15.02 6.19
C ASP A 248 -10.88 16.12 5.13
N ALA A 249 -10.37 15.96 3.91
CA ALA A 249 -10.71 16.84 2.78
C ALA A 249 -12.23 16.91 2.53
N PHE A 250 -12.99 15.87 2.89
CA PHE A 250 -14.45 15.82 2.73
C PHE A 250 -15.21 16.82 3.62
N ASP A 251 -14.54 17.43 4.60
CA ASP A 251 -15.16 18.41 5.49
C ASP A 251 -15.11 19.84 4.94
N PHE A 252 -14.33 20.07 3.87
CA PHE A 252 -14.05 21.40 3.33
C PHE A 252 -14.69 21.61 1.96
N SER A 253 -15.52 22.64 1.87
CA SER A 253 -16.27 23.05 0.67
C SER A 253 -15.41 23.63 -0.45
N ASN A 254 -14.41 24.42 -0.07
CA ASN A 254 -13.54 25.19 -0.97
C ASN A 254 -12.19 24.48 -1.17
N THR A 255 -12.18 23.15 -1.20
CA THR A 255 -10.96 22.35 -1.29
C THR A 255 -11.08 21.30 -2.37
N THR A 256 -10.01 21.15 -3.15
CA THR A 256 -9.88 20.05 -4.11
C THR A 256 -9.23 18.87 -3.42
N ILE A 257 -9.82 17.69 -3.54
CA ILE A 257 -9.20 16.44 -3.06
C ILE A 257 -8.07 16.11 -4.03
N GLY A 258 -6.82 16.20 -3.59
CA GLY A 258 -5.66 16.07 -4.49
C GLY A 258 -5.46 14.66 -5.06
N GLY A 259 -6.12 13.66 -4.47
CA GLY A 259 -5.97 12.24 -4.76
C GLY A 259 -5.86 11.44 -3.47
N ASN A 260 -5.56 10.16 -3.57
CA ASN A 260 -5.22 9.32 -2.41
C ASN A 260 -3.78 9.57 -1.93
N PHE A 261 -3.42 9.02 -0.76
CA PHE A 261 -2.12 9.25 -0.13
C PHE A 261 -0.89 8.89 -1.01
N THR A 262 -1.02 7.94 -1.95
CA THR A 262 0.12 7.54 -2.81
C THR A 262 0.55 8.63 -3.80
N SER A 263 -0.28 9.66 -3.96
CA SER A 263 0.01 10.82 -4.80
C SER A 263 0.97 11.82 -4.15
N GLU A 264 1.20 11.74 -2.84
CA GLU A 264 1.98 12.72 -2.06
C GLU A 264 3.35 13.01 -2.67
N LEU A 265 4.16 11.98 -2.94
CA LEU A 265 5.50 12.17 -3.51
C LEU A 265 5.43 12.81 -4.91
N ILE A 266 4.37 12.58 -5.68
CA ILE A 266 4.21 13.20 -7.00
C ILE A 266 4.08 14.71 -6.84
N TYR A 267 3.21 15.17 -5.93
CA TYR A 267 3.05 16.59 -5.61
C TYR A 267 4.37 17.25 -5.19
N GLU A 268 5.12 16.58 -4.32
CA GLU A 268 6.43 17.03 -3.86
C GLU A 268 7.44 17.16 -5.00
N LYS A 269 7.47 16.21 -5.96
CA LYS A 269 8.44 16.22 -7.06
C LYS A 269 8.07 17.16 -8.21
N ILE A 270 6.77 17.38 -8.47
CA ILE A 270 6.33 18.34 -9.51
C ILE A 270 6.53 19.79 -9.04
N ASN A 271 6.64 20.03 -7.72
CA ASN A 271 7.04 21.32 -7.15
C ASN A 271 6.08 22.47 -7.55
N LEU A 272 4.77 22.26 -7.34
CA LEU A 272 3.74 23.25 -7.65
C LEU A 272 3.14 23.92 -6.39
N ALA A 273 3.38 23.35 -5.21
CA ALA A 273 2.93 23.93 -3.95
C ALA A 273 3.82 25.12 -3.54
N ASP A 274 3.20 26.18 -3.05
CA ASP A 274 3.91 27.33 -2.47
C ASP A 274 4.24 27.13 -0.99
N VAL A 275 3.42 26.33 -0.31
CA VAL A 275 3.58 25.92 1.08
C VAL A 275 2.91 24.57 1.27
N ILE A 276 3.54 23.74 2.10
CA ILE A 276 3.01 22.44 2.49
C ILE A 276 2.67 22.47 3.98
N VAL A 277 1.47 22.00 4.33
CA VAL A 277 1.02 21.86 5.72
C VAL A 277 0.84 20.37 6.01
N ILE A 278 1.48 19.88 7.07
CA ILE A 278 1.42 18.47 7.45
C ILE A 278 0.71 18.28 8.79
N GLY A 279 -0.22 17.33 8.80
CA GLY A 279 -0.91 16.84 9.99
C GLY A 279 -0.45 15.44 10.39
N THR A 280 -1.42 14.57 10.64
CA THR A 280 -1.21 13.20 11.17
C THR A 280 -1.96 12.17 10.33
N GLY A 281 -1.44 10.94 10.31
CA GLY A 281 -2.01 9.84 9.51
C GLY A 281 -1.65 9.97 8.04
N ASN A 282 -1.15 8.89 7.42
CA ASN A 282 -0.77 8.84 6.00
C ASN A 282 0.14 9.96 5.45
N VAL A 283 0.94 10.62 6.32
CA VAL A 283 1.98 11.58 5.91
C VAL A 283 3.33 10.86 5.73
N ARG A 284 4.06 11.12 4.65
CA ARG A 284 5.39 10.56 4.48
C ARG A 284 6.41 11.19 5.42
N THR A 285 7.32 10.35 5.93
CA THR A 285 8.38 10.81 6.85
C THR A 285 9.54 11.52 6.15
N ASP A 286 9.63 11.44 4.83
CA ASP A 286 10.67 12.07 4.00
C ASP A 286 10.19 13.36 3.30
N VAL A 287 8.99 13.86 3.61
CA VAL A 287 8.40 15.09 3.03
C VAL A 287 9.36 16.28 3.12
N ILE A 288 10.04 16.48 4.26
CA ILE A 288 11.03 17.56 4.45
C ILE A 288 12.22 17.38 3.51
N GLU A 289 12.78 16.17 3.43
CA GLU A 289 13.92 15.89 2.56
C GLU A 289 13.55 16.14 1.09
N ASN A 290 12.34 15.73 0.70
CA ASN A 290 11.88 15.80 -0.68
C ASN A 290 11.68 17.23 -1.19
N VAL A 291 11.21 18.16 -0.34
CA VAL A 291 10.86 19.52 -0.78
C VAL A 291 11.88 20.58 -0.38
N LYS A 292 12.77 20.29 0.57
CA LYS A 292 13.86 21.20 0.96
C LYS A 292 14.73 21.60 -0.23
N LYS A 293 14.98 20.68 -1.17
CA LYS A 293 15.75 20.97 -2.40
C LYS A 293 15.09 21.98 -3.33
N PHE A 294 13.76 22.12 -3.26
CA PHE A 294 12.99 23.10 -4.03
C PHE A 294 12.79 24.41 -3.26
N GLY A 295 13.08 24.41 -1.96
CA GLY A 295 12.88 25.56 -1.09
C GLY A 295 11.41 25.85 -0.79
N ILE A 296 10.55 24.83 -0.83
CA ILE A 296 9.14 24.94 -0.42
C ILE A 296 9.08 24.95 1.12
N PRO A 297 8.49 25.97 1.76
CA PRO A 297 8.23 25.98 3.20
C PRO A 297 7.29 24.85 3.64
N ILE A 298 7.64 24.16 4.74
CA ILE A 298 6.75 23.19 5.40
C ILE A 298 6.31 23.70 6.76
N ILE A 299 5.02 23.52 7.09
CA ILE A 299 4.45 23.82 8.39
C ILE A 299 3.83 22.55 8.98
N ALA A 300 4.36 22.09 10.12
CA ALA A 300 3.73 21.05 10.92
C ALA A 300 2.74 21.65 11.91
N VAL A 301 1.59 21.00 12.12
CA VAL A 301 0.53 21.54 13.00
C VAL A 301 0.14 20.63 14.17
N SER A 302 0.58 19.37 14.16
CA SER A 302 0.30 18.42 15.24
C SER A 302 1.55 18.05 16.03
N ASP A 303 1.41 17.92 17.35
CA ASP A 303 2.47 17.46 18.25
C ASP A 303 2.81 15.97 18.05
N ARG A 304 1.92 15.20 17.41
CA ARG A 304 2.15 13.82 17.01
C ARG A 304 3.06 13.71 15.79
N ASN A 305 3.19 14.76 14.99
CA ASN A 305 4.05 14.82 13.81
C ASN A 305 4.69 16.20 13.66
N MET A 306 5.72 16.47 14.46
CA MET A 306 6.50 17.72 14.38
C MET A 306 7.63 17.67 13.35
N ALA A 307 7.95 16.47 12.83
CA ALA A 307 8.98 16.21 11.83
C ALA A 307 10.37 16.83 12.14
N GLY A 308 10.69 17.07 13.42
CA GLY A 308 11.94 17.70 13.86
C GLY A 308 12.05 19.20 13.56
N LEU A 309 10.94 19.86 13.19
CA LEU A 309 10.89 21.29 12.91
C LEU A 309 10.89 22.10 14.21
N ALA A 310 11.44 23.31 14.14
CA ALA A 310 11.45 24.23 15.29
C ALA A 310 10.03 24.70 15.63
N ASP A 311 9.69 24.70 16.92
CA ASP A 311 8.43 25.29 17.41
C ASP A 311 8.52 26.81 17.39
N LEU A 312 7.77 27.43 16.48
CA LEU A 312 7.68 28.89 16.37
C LEU A 312 6.32 29.43 16.83
N SER A 313 5.55 28.61 17.54
CA SER A 313 4.23 28.98 18.07
C SER A 313 4.29 30.21 18.99
N GLY A 314 5.45 30.58 19.53
CA GLY A 314 5.66 31.79 20.33
C GLY A 314 5.94 33.08 19.55
N LEU A 315 6.28 33.00 18.25
CA LEU A 315 6.64 34.17 17.43
C LEU A 315 5.43 34.80 16.75
N MET A 316 5.57 36.03 16.26
CA MET A 316 4.53 36.69 15.46
C MET A 316 4.51 36.15 14.02
N ALA A 317 3.34 36.07 13.39
CA ALA A 317 3.16 35.51 12.04
C ALA A 317 4.11 36.14 11.01
N GLY A 318 4.24 37.48 11.01
CA GLY A 318 5.13 38.20 10.10
C GLY A 318 6.62 37.90 10.31
N GLU A 319 7.04 37.51 11.51
CA GLU A 319 8.42 37.08 11.78
C GLU A 319 8.66 35.67 11.21
N ILE A 320 7.73 34.75 11.46
CA ILE A 320 7.78 33.38 10.94
C ILE A 320 7.84 33.42 9.40
N PHE A 321 6.95 34.20 8.78
CA PHE A 321 6.93 34.43 7.34
C PHE A 321 8.29 34.90 6.81
N LYS A 322 8.91 35.90 7.45
CA LYS A 322 10.23 36.40 7.03
C LYS A 322 11.31 35.32 7.07
N ARG A 323 11.35 34.50 8.12
CA ARG A 323 12.35 33.43 8.27
C ARG A 323 12.16 32.31 7.24
N LEU A 324 10.92 31.96 6.92
CA LEU A 324 10.60 30.97 5.89
C LEU A 324 10.97 31.50 4.49
N MET A 325 10.59 32.73 4.17
CA MET A 325 10.87 33.33 2.87
C MET A 325 12.35 33.66 2.65
N SER A 326 13.08 34.04 3.70
CA SER A 326 14.54 34.25 3.65
C SER A 326 15.33 32.94 3.56
N ARG A 327 14.66 31.79 3.73
CA ARG A 327 15.26 30.45 3.83
C ARG A 327 16.23 30.29 5.01
N GLU A 328 16.09 31.13 6.04
CA GLU A 328 16.76 30.89 7.33
C GLU A 328 16.33 29.54 7.91
N ILE A 329 15.05 29.19 7.73
CA ILE A 329 14.47 27.91 8.10
C ILE A 329 13.73 27.30 6.91
N SER A 330 13.75 25.97 6.78
CA SER A 330 13.00 25.26 5.73
C SER A 330 11.55 24.96 6.13
N GLY A 331 11.23 25.11 7.41
CA GLY A 331 9.91 24.84 7.95
C GLY A 331 9.83 25.10 9.44
N CYS A 332 8.62 25.00 9.99
CA CYS A 332 8.36 25.21 11.42
C CYS A 332 7.16 24.41 11.90
N TYR A 333 7.01 24.31 13.22
CA TYR A 333 5.81 23.86 13.87
C TYR A 333 5.00 25.07 14.37
N ILE A 334 3.70 25.11 14.05
CA ILE A 334 2.76 26.16 14.47
C ILE A 334 1.50 25.50 15.01
N LYS A 335 1.23 25.68 16.30
CA LYS A 335 0.02 25.14 16.94
C LYS A 335 -1.22 26.03 16.78
N ASP A 336 -1.04 27.35 16.69
CA ASP A 336 -2.12 28.33 16.71
C ASP A 336 -2.80 28.49 15.34
N SER A 337 -4.14 28.39 15.30
CA SER A 337 -4.93 28.38 14.06
C SER A 337 -4.92 29.70 13.30
N GLU A 338 -4.98 30.84 14.01
CA GLU A 338 -5.01 32.17 13.38
C GLU A 338 -3.65 32.51 12.79
N LYS A 339 -2.59 32.25 13.55
CA LYS A 339 -1.21 32.43 13.10
C LYS A 339 -0.88 31.54 11.91
N LEU A 340 -1.35 30.28 11.92
CA LEU A 340 -1.20 29.37 10.79
C LEU A 340 -1.85 29.96 9.53
N ALA A 341 -3.10 30.43 9.63
CA ALA A 341 -3.82 31.06 8.53
C ALA A 341 -3.09 32.29 7.98
N ASP A 342 -2.61 33.17 8.86
CA ASP A 342 -1.85 34.37 8.48
C ASP A 342 -0.56 34.01 7.74
N VAL A 343 0.23 33.08 8.27
CA VAL A 343 1.51 32.67 7.66
C VAL A 343 1.27 32.03 6.29
N ILE A 344 0.30 31.12 6.16
CA ILE A 344 -0.06 30.48 4.89
C ILE A 344 -0.48 31.53 3.87
N GLY A 345 -1.39 32.43 4.26
CA GLY A 345 -1.91 33.48 3.38
C GLY A 345 -0.82 34.42 2.87
N MET A 346 0.14 34.80 3.73
CA MET A 346 1.30 35.61 3.34
C MET A 346 2.21 34.88 2.35
N ILE A 347 2.53 33.60 2.59
CA ILE A 347 3.39 32.81 1.69
C ILE A 347 2.73 32.62 0.32
N ALA A 348 1.48 32.17 0.30
CA ALA A 348 0.76 31.88 -0.94
C ALA A 348 0.64 33.13 -1.83
N THR A 349 0.29 34.28 -1.26
CA THR A 349 0.14 35.55 -1.99
C THR A 349 1.46 36.03 -2.61
N VAL A 350 2.59 35.88 -1.91
CA VAL A 350 3.90 36.34 -2.40
C VAL A 350 4.41 35.44 -3.52
N ASN A 351 4.28 34.12 -3.36
CA ASN A 351 4.77 33.17 -4.35
C ASN A 351 3.92 33.16 -5.63
N GLU A 352 2.60 33.38 -5.53
CA GLU A 352 1.72 33.58 -6.70
C GLU A 352 2.26 34.69 -7.62
N LYS A 353 2.57 35.87 -7.06
CA LYS A 353 3.16 36.99 -7.81
C LYS A 353 4.50 36.60 -8.43
N GLY A 354 5.31 35.82 -7.72
CA GLY A 354 6.58 35.29 -8.23
C GLY A 354 6.43 34.32 -9.41
N ARG A 355 5.37 33.50 -9.44
CA ARG A 355 5.04 32.60 -10.56
C ARG A 355 4.55 33.36 -11.78
N ASN A 356 3.66 34.32 -11.60
CA ASN A 356 3.14 35.16 -12.68
C ASN A 356 4.25 35.99 -13.38
N LEU A 357 5.35 36.30 -12.67
CA LEU A 357 6.54 36.96 -13.24
C LEU A 357 7.49 36.01 -13.98
N LYS A 358 7.41 34.69 -13.75
CA LYS A 358 8.24 33.66 -14.40
C LYS A 358 7.54 32.93 -15.55
N ASN A 359 6.27 33.25 -15.79
CA ASN A 359 5.37 32.50 -16.68
C ASN A 359 5.64 32.68 -18.19
N SER A 360 6.85 33.07 -18.61
CA SER A 360 7.19 33.15 -20.04
C SER A 360 7.77 31.88 -20.64
N ASP A 361 8.39 30.95 -19.88
CA ASP A 361 9.19 29.87 -20.51
C ASP A 361 9.31 28.57 -19.66
N ILE A 362 8.22 27.84 -19.39
CA ILE A 362 8.32 26.50 -18.78
C ILE A 362 7.55 25.46 -19.59
N GLU A 363 8.03 25.24 -20.82
CA GLU A 363 7.70 24.07 -21.67
C GLU A 363 8.91 23.14 -21.89
N ASN A 364 9.91 23.19 -21.02
CA ASN A 364 10.96 22.18 -21.04
C ASN A 364 10.60 21.06 -20.06
N THR A 365 10.28 19.88 -20.61
CA THR A 365 10.60 18.63 -19.90
C THR A 365 12.01 18.77 -19.36
N ASP A 366 12.25 18.43 -18.10
CA ASP A 366 13.60 18.54 -17.55
C ASP A 366 14.49 17.44 -18.21
N ALA A 367 14.94 17.72 -19.43
CA ALA A 367 15.75 16.81 -20.23
C ALA A 367 17.05 16.48 -19.48
N GLY A 368 17.50 17.35 -18.58
CA GLY A 368 18.59 17.07 -17.65
C GLY A 368 18.26 15.92 -16.69
N LEU A 369 17.05 15.91 -16.13
CA LEU A 369 16.57 14.85 -15.23
C LEU A 369 16.49 13.49 -15.96
N ILE A 370 15.90 13.45 -17.15
CA ILE A 370 15.78 12.19 -17.92
C ILE A 370 17.15 11.68 -18.38
N LYS A 371 18.10 12.57 -18.68
CA LYS A 371 19.50 12.21 -19.02
C LYS A 371 20.21 11.44 -17.91
N THR A 372 19.88 11.65 -16.64
CA THR A 372 20.47 10.89 -15.52
C THR A 372 20.22 9.37 -15.63
N THR A 373 19.19 8.93 -16.35
CA THR A 373 18.94 7.51 -16.60
C THR A 373 20.05 6.83 -17.41
N GLY A 374 20.85 7.60 -18.16
CA GLY A 374 22.03 7.11 -18.88
C GLY A 374 23.16 6.61 -17.96
N GLU A 375 23.16 7.01 -16.69
CA GLU A 375 24.13 6.52 -15.69
C GLU A 375 23.77 5.14 -15.13
N CYS A 376 22.61 4.58 -15.54
CA CYS A 376 22.13 3.30 -15.04
C CYS A 376 23.11 2.17 -15.35
N ILE A 377 23.62 1.53 -14.29
CA ILE A 377 24.52 0.36 -14.39
C ILE A 377 23.78 -0.97 -14.49
N ASN A 378 22.47 -0.95 -14.77
CA ASN A 378 21.68 -2.17 -14.99
C ASN A 378 21.56 -3.13 -13.80
N CYS A 379 21.81 -2.69 -12.56
CA CYS A 379 21.98 -3.61 -11.41
C CYS A 379 20.71 -4.36 -10.96
N GLY A 380 19.52 -3.86 -11.28
CA GLY A 380 18.23 -4.46 -10.89
C GLY A 380 17.83 -4.24 -9.43
N LEU A 381 18.59 -3.46 -8.64
CA LEU A 381 18.25 -3.17 -7.25
C LEU A 381 16.91 -2.42 -7.10
N CYS A 382 16.60 -1.51 -8.01
CA CYS A 382 15.32 -0.78 -8.03
C CYS A 382 14.10 -1.73 -8.17
N LYS A 383 14.21 -2.77 -9.01
CA LYS A 383 13.18 -3.82 -9.14
C LYS A 383 13.00 -4.60 -7.83
N LYS A 384 14.09 -4.93 -7.14
CA LYS A 384 14.04 -5.63 -5.83
C LYS A 384 13.49 -4.75 -4.71
N ALA A 385 13.75 -3.45 -4.79
CA ALA A 385 13.26 -2.46 -3.85
C ALA A 385 11.75 -2.26 -3.97
N CYS A 386 11.19 -2.39 -5.18
CA CYS A 386 9.80 -2.10 -5.47
C CYS A 386 8.83 -2.94 -4.61
N PRO A 387 8.00 -2.31 -3.75
CA PRO A 387 7.11 -3.03 -2.84
C PRO A 387 5.92 -3.71 -3.52
N ILE A 388 5.58 -3.27 -4.74
CA ILE A 388 4.49 -3.79 -5.57
C ILE A 388 5.00 -4.62 -6.76
N ASN A 389 6.29 -4.98 -6.77
CA ASN A 389 6.93 -5.82 -7.80
C ASN A 389 6.90 -5.28 -9.24
N THR A 390 6.68 -3.98 -9.46
CA THR A 390 6.89 -3.34 -10.77
C THR A 390 8.33 -3.50 -11.22
N ASP A 391 8.55 -3.80 -12.51
CA ASP A 391 9.88 -3.88 -13.10
C ASP A 391 10.48 -2.48 -13.35
N THR A 392 10.85 -1.81 -12.27
CA THR A 392 11.49 -0.47 -12.30
C THR A 392 12.80 -0.47 -13.10
N HIS A 393 13.47 -1.63 -13.15
CA HIS A 393 14.70 -1.80 -13.90
C HIS A 393 14.43 -1.69 -15.41
N LEU A 394 13.44 -2.44 -15.93
CA LEU A 394 13.01 -2.35 -17.32
C LEU A 394 12.46 -0.97 -17.67
N LEU A 395 11.72 -0.31 -16.76
CA LEU A 395 11.23 1.05 -16.97
C LEU A 395 12.37 2.03 -17.23
N ILE A 396 13.39 2.06 -16.36
CA ILE A 396 14.53 2.96 -16.53
C ILE A 396 15.32 2.67 -17.80
N GLN A 397 15.50 1.39 -18.14
CA GLN A 397 16.12 0.99 -19.41
C GLN A 397 15.35 1.50 -20.63
N SER A 398 14.02 1.34 -20.62
CA SER A 398 13.14 1.76 -21.72
C SER A 398 13.12 3.29 -21.86
N ILE A 399 13.06 4.02 -20.73
CA ILE A 399 13.16 5.48 -20.70
C ILE A 399 14.51 5.94 -21.26
N ASN A 400 15.61 5.35 -20.79
CA ASN A 400 16.94 5.71 -21.28
C ASN A 400 17.07 5.47 -22.79
N GLN A 401 16.53 4.36 -23.30
CA GLN A 401 16.53 4.10 -24.74
C GLN A 401 15.72 5.14 -25.51
N MET A 402 14.49 5.41 -25.06
CA MET A 402 13.58 6.33 -25.74
C MET A 402 14.09 7.78 -25.75
N PHE A 403 14.65 8.24 -24.64
CA PHE A 403 14.95 9.68 -24.48
C PHE A 403 16.43 10.03 -24.66
N ASN A 404 17.36 9.11 -24.33
CA ASN A 404 18.80 9.40 -24.42
C ASN A 404 19.47 8.73 -25.61
N LEU A 405 19.02 7.53 -26.03
CA LEU A 405 19.66 6.80 -27.13
C LEU A 405 19.00 7.04 -28.50
N HIS A 406 17.80 7.62 -28.57
CA HIS A 406 17.22 8.06 -29.85
C HIS A 406 18.01 9.20 -30.52
N LEU A 407 18.81 9.96 -29.75
CA LEU A 407 19.76 10.95 -30.28
C LEU A 407 20.96 10.33 -31.03
N HIS A 408 21.18 9.01 -30.92
CA HIS A 408 22.18 8.28 -31.72
C HIS A 408 21.54 7.46 -32.87
N SER A 409 20.20 7.39 -32.92
CA SER A 409 19.50 6.54 -33.88
C SER A 409 19.21 7.23 -35.22
N GLU A 410 19.22 8.57 -35.30
CA GLU A 410 19.17 9.26 -36.60
C GLU A 410 20.51 9.19 -37.36
N GLU A 411 21.62 8.92 -36.67
CA GLU A 411 22.92 8.62 -37.31
C GLU A 411 23.10 7.13 -37.62
N GLN A 412 22.37 6.22 -36.97
CA GLN A 412 22.52 4.76 -37.16
C GLN A 412 21.38 4.09 -37.96
N ASN A 413 20.21 4.73 -38.10
CA ASN A 413 19.11 4.18 -38.91
C ASN A 413 19.29 4.33 -40.43
N LYS A 414 20.45 4.84 -40.87
CA LYS A 414 20.92 4.64 -42.26
C LYS A 414 21.67 3.32 -42.48
N ASP A 415 22.01 2.57 -41.43
CA ASP A 415 22.85 1.36 -41.54
C ASP A 415 22.10 0.01 -41.41
N ASN A 416 20.79 0.00 -41.16
CA ASN A 416 20.02 -1.24 -40.92
C ASN A 416 19.05 -1.63 -42.05
N ALA A 417 19.32 -1.18 -43.27
CA ALA A 417 18.65 -1.68 -44.46
C ALA A 417 19.59 -2.50 -45.35
N GLU A 418 20.54 -3.26 -44.80
CA GLU A 418 21.27 -4.27 -45.56
C GLU A 418 21.99 -5.22 -44.60
N ASN A 419 21.56 -6.49 -44.56
CA ASN A 419 22.43 -7.68 -44.44
C ASN A 419 21.58 -8.96 -44.28
N LYS A 420 20.89 -9.32 -45.37
CA LYS A 420 20.80 -10.73 -45.75
C LYS A 420 22.06 -11.04 -46.57
N ALA A 421 23.01 -11.79 -46.00
CA ALA A 421 23.97 -12.57 -46.79
C ALA A 421 24.83 -13.46 -45.87
N ASP A 422 24.38 -14.70 -45.67
CA ASP A 422 25.30 -15.83 -45.47
C ASP A 422 25.97 -16.17 -46.81
N GLU A 423 26.87 -15.30 -47.29
CA GLU A 423 27.75 -15.58 -48.45
C GLU A 423 28.86 -14.52 -48.59
N ASN A 424 29.82 -14.49 -47.65
CA ASN A 424 31.17 -13.90 -47.89
C ASN A 424 32.17 -14.15 -46.73
N ILE A 425 32.21 -15.37 -46.19
CA ILE A 425 33.11 -15.72 -45.08
C ILE A 425 34.60 -15.59 -45.47
N LEU A 426 34.95 -15.72 -46.76
CA LEU A 426 36.35 -15.68 -47.23
C LEU A 426 36.86 -14.25 -47.51
N LYS A 427 36.05 -13.36 -48.11
CA LYS A 427 36.45 -11.97 -48.43
C LYS A 427 36.64 -11.08 -47.19
N SER A 428 36.02 -11.42 -46.07
CA SER A 428 36.11 -10.66 -44.82
C SER A 428 37.30 -11.08 -43.93
N LYS A 429 37.83 -12.31 -44.07
CA LYS A 429 39.05 -12.79 -43.36
C LYS A 429 40.26 -11.94 -43.76
N ASP A 430 40.46 -11.72 -45.05
CA ASP A 430 41.60 -10.94 -45.57
C ASP A 430 41.50 -9.45 -45.25
N ARG A 431 40.27 -8.91 -45.17
CA ARG A 431 40.02 -7.53 -44.74
C ARG A 431 40.30 -7.33 -43.25
N ILE A 432 39.89 -8.28 -42.40
CA ILE A 432 40.25 -8.30 -40.96
C ILE A 432 41.77 -8.34 -40.79
N ILE A 433 42.43 -9.24 -41.52
CA ILE A 433 43.88 -9.39 -41.52
C ILE A 433 44.56 -8.08 -41.99
N ASN A 434 44.12 -7.47 -43.09
CA ASN A 434 44.72 -6.23 -43.61
C ASN A 434 44.53 -5.02 -42.69
N LEU A 435 43.38 -4.86 -42.03
CA LEU A 435 43.22 -3.79 -41.04
C LEU A 435 44.14 -4.02 -39.85
N LEU A 436 44.21 -5.24 -39.34
CA LEU A 436 45.15 -5.64 -38.28
C LEU A 436 46.64 -5.42 -38.66
N LYS A 437 47.00 -5.22 -39.94
CA LYS A 437 48.37 -4.78 -40.37
C LYS A 437 48.62 -3.33 -40.01
N GLN A 438 47.60 -2.48 -40.16
CA GLN A 438 47.78 -1.04 -40.27
C GLN A 438 47.95 -0.34 -38.92
N LYS A 439 47.24 -0.81 -37.88
CA LYS A 439 47.31 -0.28 -36.51
C LYS A 439 46.75 -1.27 -35.51
N GLU A 440 46.83 -0.93 -34.23
CA GLU A 440 46.21 -1.71 -33.15
C GLU A 440 44.70 -1.50 -33.09
N TYR A 441 43.99 -2.61 -32.91
CA TYR A 441 42.54 -2.62 -32.77
C TYR A 441 42.12 -3.38 -31.53
N THR A 442 41.20 -2.81 -30.75
CA THR A 442 40.35 -3.63 -29.88
C THR A 442 39.36 -4.39 -30.74
N THR A 443 38.86 -5.53 -30.24
CA THR A 443 37.79 -6.28 -30.91
C THR A 443 36.57 -5.40 -31.24
N THR A 444 36.34 -4.37 -30.43
CA THR A 444 35.29 -3.37 -30.62
C THR A 444 35.54 -2.44 -31.82
N VAL A 445 36.75 -1.88 -31.94
CA VAL A 445 37.08 -0.96 -33.04
C VAL A 445 37.18 -1.73 -34.36
N LEU A 446 37.72 -2.95 -34.32
CA LEU A 446 37.84 -3.82 -35.48
C LEU A 446 36.46 -4.22 -36.04
N SER A 447 35.50 -4.53 -35.16
CA SER A 447 34.15 -4.86 -35.61
C SER A 447 33.46 -3.66 -36.26
N LYS A 448 33.67 -2.44 -35.73
CA LYS A 448 33.15 -1.20 -36.29
C LYS A 448 33.74 -0.88 -37.67
N GLU A 449 35.06 -0.93 -37.83
CA GLU A 449 35.69 -0.61 -39.12
C GLU A 449 35.36 -1.62 -40.24
N ILE A 450 34.99 -2.85 -39.87
CA ILE A 450 34.68 -3.92 -40.82
C ILE A 450 33.18 -4.00 -41.10
N GLY A 451 32.35 -3.35 -40.28
CA GLY A 451 30.90 -3.45 -40.38
C GLY A 451 30.39 -4.86 -40.04
N CYS A 452 31.01 -5.52 -39.05
CA CYS A 452 30.63 -6.87 -38.63
C CYS A 452 30.47 -6.99 -37.11
N SER A 453 29.87 -8.09 -36.65
CA SER A 453 29.72 -8.32 -35.21
C SER A 453 31.07 -8.64 -34.55
N ARG A 454 31.29 -8.21 -33.31
CA ARG A 454 32.47 -8.60 -32.52
C ARG A 454 32.61 -10.12 -32.42
N GLN A 455 31.49 -10.83 -32.45
CA GLN A 455 31.44 -12.30 -32.46
C GLN A 455 32.04 -12.89 -33.74
N TYR A 456 31.76 -12.28 -34.90
CA TYR A 456 32.39 -12.67 -36.16
C TYR A 456 33.91 -12.48 -36.07
N ILE A 457 34.35 -11.34 -35.54
CA ILE A 457 35.77 -11.09 -35.24
C ILE A 457 36.35 -12.20 -34.34
N TYR A 458 35.73 -12.53 -33.21
CA TYR A 458 36.20 -13.59 -32.32
C TYR A 458 36.26 -14.97 -32.97
N LYS A 459 35.23 -15.36 -33.74
CA LYS A 459 35.22 -16.64 -34.47
C LYS A 459 36.33 -16.71 -35.52
N VAL A 460 36.56 -15.62 -36.25
CA VAL A 460 37.64 -15.52 -37.23
C VAL A 460 39.01 -15.59 -36.53
N LEU A 461 39.21 -14.84 -35.45
CA LEU A 461 40.45 -14.86 -34.66
C LEU A 461 40.72 -16.25 -34.03
N GLU A 462 39.69 -16.91 -33.49
CA GLU A 462 39.80 -18.25 -32.90
C GLU A 462 40.10 -19.31 -33.97
N LYS A 463 39.47 -19.22 -35.15
CA LYS A 463 39.74 -20.11 -36.29
C LYS A 463 41.17 -19.93 -36.81
N ILE A 464 41.63 -18.69 -36.96
CA ILE A 464 43.03 -18.36 -37.30
C ILE A 464 43.99 -18.92 -36.25
N SER A 465 43.65 -18.86 -34.95
CA SER A 465 44.52 -19.38 -33.88
C SER A 465 44.63 -20.91 -33.82
N LYS A 466 43.63 -21.63 -34.36
CA LYS A 466 43.53 -23.10 -34.32
C LYS A 466 44.01 -23.79 -35.61
N GLU A 467 44.23 -23.03 -36.69
CA GLU A 467 44.88 -23.52 -37.92
C GLU A 467 46.33 -23.96 -37.59
N LYS A 468 46.50 -25.20 -37.12
CA LYS A 468 47.80 -25.84 -36.91
C LYS A 468 48.30 -26.40 -38.24
N GLY A 469 49.18 -25.65 -38.90
CA GLY A 469 49.97 -26.14 -40.02
C GLY A 469 50.84 -25.04 -40.63
N LEU A 470 52.10 -24.96 -40.21
CA LEU A 470 53.27 -24.40 -40.92
C LEU A 470 53.28 -22.93 -41.43
N GLU A 471 52.20 -22.15 -41.40
CA GLU A 471 52.20 -20.81 -42.06
C GLU A 471 51.91 -19.58 -41.18
N LEU A 472 51.80 -19.71 -39.85
CA LEU A 472 51.63 -18.55 -38.94
C LEU A 472 52.95 -18.09 -38.32
N SER A 473 54.03 -18.08 -39.11
CA SER A 473 55.27 -17.45 -38.69
C SER A 473 55.13 -15.92 -38.78
N LYS A 474 55.87 -15.17 -37.94
CA LYS A 474 56.01 -13.70 -38.01
C LYS A 474 56.29 -13.19 -39.45
N ARG A 475 56.79 -14.06 -40.34
CA ARG A 475 57.14 -13.78 -41.74
C ARG A 475 55.96 -13.83 -42.71
N ASN A 476 54.97 -14.71 -42.54
CA ASN A 476 53.94 -14.96 -43.57
C ASN A 476 52.73 -14.01 -43.48
N VAL A 477 52.38 -13.59 -42.26
CA VAL A 477 51.20 -12.76 -42.01
C VAL A 477 51.62 -11.32 -41.67
N GLY A 478 52.91 -10.99 -41.68
CA GLY A 478 53.41 -9.68 -41.24
C GLY A 478 53.40 -9.54 -39.71
N LYS A 479 54.47 -8.94 -39.17
CA LYS A 479 54.73 -8.83 -37.73
C LYS A 479 53.56 -8.14 -37.00
N GLU A 480 53.01 -7.08 -37.57
CA GLU A 480 51.94 -6.26 -36.97
C GLU A 480 50.61 -7.01 -36.85
N ILE A 481 50.20 -7.79 -37.86
CA ILE A 481 48.97 -8.61 -37.79
C ILE A 481 49.11 -9.72 -36.79
N TYR A 482 50.24 -10.44 -36.80
CA TYR A 482 50.47 -11.50 -35.84
C TYR A 482 50.36 -10.95 -34.42
N TYR A 483 50.91 -9.75 -34.17
CA TYR A 483 50.74 -9.05 -32.90
C TYR A 483 49.31 -8.57 -32.63
N ALA A 484 48.54 -8.13 -33.63
CA ALA A 484 47.17 -7.65 -33.45
C ALA A 484 46.14 -8.79 -33.23
N LEU A 485 46.30 -9.94 -33.93
CA LEU A 485 45.58 -11.20 -33.71
C LEU A 485 45.86 -11.77 -32.31
N ILE A 486 47.15 -11.82 -31.95
CA ILE A 486 47.59 -12.13 -30.59
C ILE A 486 47.06 -11.06 -29.63
N LYS A 487 46.91 -9.78 -30.00
CA LYS A 487 46.39 -8.73 -29.11
C LYS A 487 44.88 -8.81 -28.83
N GLY A 488 44.03 -9.21 -29.78
CA GLY A 488 42.60 -9.48 -29.53
C GLY A 488 42.36 -10.72 -28.67
N LEU A 489 43.14 -11.78 -28.91
CA LEU A 489 43.24 -12.92 -27.98
C LEU A 489 43.92 -12.52 -26.67
N ASN A 490 44.87 -11.60 -26.68
CA ASN A 490 45.47 -11.05 -25.47
C ASN A 490 44.48 -10.17 -24.74
N GLU A 491 43.50 -9.52 -25.39
CA GLU A 491 42.45 -8.77 -24.69
C GLU A 491 41.65 -9.74 -23.83
N TYR A 492 41.21 -10.86 -24.42
CA TYR A 492 40.62 -11.99 -23.70
C TYR A 492 41.57 -12.52 -22.59
N TYR A 493 42.81 -12.88 -22.93
CA TYR A 493 43.78 -13.45 -21.99
C TYR A 493 44.29 -12.45 -20.94
N LYS A 494 44.20 -11.14 -21.19
CA LYS A 494 44.54 -10.06 -20.26
C LYS A 494 43.41 -9.83 -19.30
N ILE A 495 42.16 -9.79 -19.79
CA ILE A 495 40.96 -9.69 -18.95
C ILE A 495 40.81 -10.95 -18.08
N THR A 496 40.88 -12.13 -18.68
CA THR A 496 40.83 -13.41 -17.95
C THR A 496 42.12 -13.70 -17.20
N GLY A 497 43.25 -13.10 -17.58
CA GLY A 497 44.53 -13.22 -16.87
C GLY A 497 44.48 -12.64 -15.45
N GLN A 498 43.73 -11.55 -15.25
CA GLN A 498 43.47 -10.98 -13.92
C GLN A 498 42.81 -11.98 -12.97
N VAL A 499 42.07 -12.95 -13.51
CA VAL A 499 41.37 -13.98 -12.73
C VAL A 499 42.36 -14.92 -12.01
N LYS A 500 43.60 -15.03 -12.49
CA LYS A 500 44.65 -15.83 -11.82
C LYS A 500 44.97 -15.33 -10.41
N GLU A 501 44.81 -14.03 -10.17
CA GLU A 501 45.03 -13.41 -8.85
C GLU A 501 43.90 -13.71 -7.85
N CYS A 502 42.79 -14.30 -8.31
CA CYS A 502 41.64 -14.59 -7.46
C CYS A 502 42.02 -15.53 -6.29
N ILE A 503 41.71 -15.12 -5.06
CA ILE A 503 41.98 -15.88 -3.84
C ILE A 503 40.82 -16.79 -3.40
N GLY A 504 39.73 -16.87 -4.18
CA GLY A 504 38.60 -17.76 -3.87
C GLY A 504 37.74 -17.34 -2.67
N CYS A 505 37.83 -16.08 -2.21
CA CYS A 505 37.10 -15.57 -1.03
C CYS A 505 35.56 -15.49 -1.16
N LYS A 506 35.02 -15.64 -2.37
CA LYS A 506 33.56 -15.57 -2.69
C LYS A 506 32.85 -14.26 -2.33
N ILE A 507 33.59 -13.20 -1.97
CA ILE A 507 33.06 -11.86 -1.68
C ILE A 507 32.22 -11.31 -2.86
N CYS A 508 32.64 -11.58 -4.09
CA CYS A 508 31.91 -11.17 -5.29
C CYS A 508 30.51 -11.81 -5.40
N SER A 509 30.33 -13.04 -4.91
CA SER A 509 29.03 -13.71 -4.84
C SER A 509 28.18 -13.16 -3.70
N GLY A 510 28.78 -12.94 -2.52
CA GLY A 510 28.08 -12.36 -1.38
C GLY A 510 27.59 -10.93 -1.61
N ASN A 511 28.34 -10.12 -2.38
CA ASN A 511 27.97 -8.75 -2.74
C ASN A 511 27.15 -8.64 -4.03
N CYS A 512 26.78 -9.76 -4.66
CA CYS A 512 25.96 -9.69 -5.85
C CYS A 512 24.54 -9.27 -5.44
N PRO A 513 24.01 -8.14 -5.94
CA PRO A 513 22.65 -7.70 -5.61
C PRO A 513 21.60 -8.73 -6.05
N ASN A 514 21.93 -9.54 -7.07
CA ASN A 514 21.07 -10.56 -7.64
C ASN A 514 21.31 -11.97 -7.07
N ASN A 515 22.11 -12.08 -6.00
CA ASN A 515 22.47 -13.34 -5.35
C ASN A 515 23.05 -14.39 -6.34
N ILE A 516 23.82 -13.91 -7.31
CA ILE A 516 24.44 -14.74 -8.35
C ILE A 516 25.77 -15.29 -7.84
N GLN A 517 26.00 -16.59 -8.05
CA GLN A 517 27.22 -17.29 -7.65
C GLN A 517 28.40 -17.00 -8.59
N ILE A 518 28.71 -15.72 -8.82
CA ILE A 518 29.72 -15.25 -9.79
C ILE A 518 31.13 -15.83 -9.55
N ALA A 519 31.47 -16.15 -8.30
CA ALA A 519 32.72 -16.83 -7.95
C ALA A 519 32.89 -18.16 -8.69
N GLY A 520 31.80 -18.85 -9.04
CA GLY A 520 31.85 -20.08 -9.83
C GLY A 520 32.46 -19.88 -11.22
N ILE A 521 32.12 -18.77 -11.91
CA ILE A 521 32.74 -18.43 -13.20
C ILE A 521 34.21 -18.06 -13.00
N VAL A 522 34.49 -17.17 -12.04
CA VAL A 522 35.85 -16.66 -11.80
C VAL A 522 36.79 -17.81 -11.40
N ILE A 523 36.40 -18.68 -10.47
CA ILE A 523 37.21 -19.83 -10.07
C ILE A 523 37.31 -20.85 -11.21
N GLY A 524 36.21 -21.11 -11.93
CA GLY A 524 36.24 -21.99 -13.09
C GLY A 524 37.26 -21.57 -14.13
N ILE A 525 37.30 -20.28 -14.48
CA ILE A 525 38.30 -19.71 -15.40
C ILE A 525 39.71 -19.80 -14.82
N LYS A 526 39.90 -19.51 -13.52
CA LYS A 526 41.20 -19.63 -12.84
C LYS A 526 41.76 -21.06 -12.95
N GLU A 527 40.91 -22.05 -12.75
CA GLU A 527 41.26 -23.47 -12.76
C GLU A 527 41.32 -24.07 -14.17
N GLY A 528 41.05 -23.29 -15.22
CA GLY A 528 41.00 -23.77 -16.60
C GLY A 528 39.83 -24.73 -16.87
N LYS A 529 38.80 -24.73 -16.02
CA LYS A 529 37.61 -25.58 -16.18
C LYS A 529 36.74 -25.07 -17.31
N GLU A 530 36.19 -26.00 -18.08
CA GLU A 530 35.19 -25.69 -19.08
C GLU A 530 33.91 -25.15 -18.43
N ILE A 531 33.37 -24.05 -18.97
CA ILE A 531 32.11 -23.43 -18.52
C ILE A 531 30.94 -24.31 -18.99
N LYS A 532 30.25 -24.95 -18.04
CA LYS A 532 29.12 -25.85 -18.32
C LYS A 532 27.78 -25.12 -18.16
N ALA A 533 26.68 -25.87 -18.23
CA ALA A 533 25.31 -25.33 -18.14
C ALA A 533 25.06 -24.44 -16.92
N LYS A 534 25.65 -24.78 -15.76
CA LYS A 534 25.52 -24.01 -14.51
C LYS A 534 26.15 -22.63 -14.64
N GLU A 535 27.37 -22.54 -15.16
CA GLU A 535 28.08 -21.28 -15.37
C GLU A 535 27.45 -20.46 -16.51
N ILE A 536 26.93 -21.10 -17.56
CA ILE A 536 26.14 -20.44 -18.61
C ILE A 536 24.90 -19.77 -18.01
N ALA A 537 24.19 -20.43 -17.09
CA ALA A 537 23.05 -19.83 -16.41
C ALA A 537 23.45 -18.61 -15.57
N ILE A 538 24.63 -18.64 -14.93
CA ILE A 538 25.20 -17.50 -14.20
C ILE A 538 25.51 -16.35 -15.17
N LEU A 539 26.13 -16.63 -16.33
CA LEU A 539 26.39 -15.65 -17.38
C LEU A 539 25.08 -15.02 -17.86
N LYS A 540 24.04 -15.82 -18.16
CA LYS A 540 22.73 -15.31 -18.59
C LYS A 540 22.05 -14.40 -17.56
N LYS A 541 22.15 -14.72 -16.27
CA LYS A 541 21.53 -13.92 -15.19
C LYS A 541 22.32 -12.68 -14.78
N CYS A 542 23.61 -12.59 -15.14
CA CYS A 542 24.47 -11.51 -14.68
C CYS A 542 24.15 -10.17 -15.36
N ALA A 543 23.61 -9.23 -14.59
CA ALA A 543 23.33 -7.86 -15.03
C ALA A 543 24.55 -7.04 -15.52
N MET A 544 25.78 -7.54 -15.38
CA MET A 544 27.03 -6.84 -15.73
C MET A 544 27.18 -5.45 -15.07
N CYS A 545 26.61 -5.27 -13.87
CA CYS A 545 26.59 -3.98 -13.19
C CYS A 545 27.93 -3.53 -12.59
N GLY A 546 28.86 -4.46 -12.32
CA GLY A 546 30.17 -4.14 -11.76
C GLY A 546 30.21 -3.89 -10.23
N LEU A 547 29.12 -4.03 -9.49
CA LEU A 547 29.16 -3.84 -8.03
C LEU A 547 30.08 -4.85 -7.31
N CYS A 548 30.18 -6.07 -7.83
CA CYS A 548 31.00 -7.12 -7.22
C CYS A 548 32.52 -6.88 -7.31
N GLN A 549 33.00 -6.15 -8.32
CA GLN A 549 34.43 -5.84 -8.47
C GLN A 549 34.88 -4.72 -7.53
N GLU A 550 34.00 -3.79 -7.16
CA GLU A 550 34.30 -2.72 -6.19
C GLU A 550 34.67 -3.28 -4.80
N LYS A 551 34.12 -4.45 -4.45
CA LYS A 551 34.42 -5.16 -3.20
C LYS A 551 35.48 -6.26 -3.36
N CYS A 552 36.05 -6.43 -4.56
CA CYS A 552 37.06 -7.46 -4.78
C CYS A 552 38.41 -7.03 -4.15
N PRO A 553 38.99 -7.80 -3.21
CA PRO A 553 40.27 -7.43 -2.59
C PRO A 553 41.44 -7.44 -3.58
N LYS A 554 41.28 -8.12 -4.72
CA LYS A 554 42.26 -8.20 -5.81
C LYS A 554 41.90 -7.31 -7.01
N LYS A 555 40.85 -6.49 -6.89
CA LYS A 555 40.42 -5.53 -7.92
C LYS A 555 40.22 -6.14 -9.31
N ILE A 556 39.83 -7.42 -9.38
CA ILE A 556 39.57 -8.12 -10.65
C ILE A 556 38.37 -7.45 -11.34
N ASN A 557 38.50 -7.12 -12.62
CA ASN A 557 37.39 -6.55 -13.41
C ASN A 557 36.40 -7.63 -13.84
N ILE A 558 35.57 -8.08 -12.90
CA ILE A 558 34.61 -9.18 -13.08
C ILE A 558 33.57 -8.83 -14.17
N LYS A 559 33.19 -7.56 -14.32
CA LYS A 559 32.27 -7.13 -15.38
C LYS A 559 32.82 -7.46 -16.75
N GLU A 560 34.07 -7.12 -17.02
CA GLU A 560 34.72 -7.41 -18.31
C GLU A 560 34.93 -8.91 -18.52
N VAL A 561 35.26 -9.67 -17.48
CA VAL A 561 35.32 -11.15 -17.56
C VAL A 561 33.98 -11.71 -18.04
N VAL A 562 32.87 -11.29 -17.43
CA VAL A 562 31.52 -11.74 -17.84
C VAL A 562 31.19 -11.31 -19.26
N ARG A 563 31.50 -10.05 -19.63
CA ARG A 563 31.25 -9.51 -20.98
C ARG A 563 31.85 -10.42 -22.04
N VAL A 564 33.14 -10.67 -21.91
CA VAL A 564 33.92 -11.42 -22.89
C VAL A 564 33.46 -12.88 -22.96
N GLU A 565 33.11 -13.49 -21.82
CA GLU A 565 32.57 -14.86 -21.79
C GLU A 565 31.17 -14.99 -22.41
N ARG A 566 30.31 -13.96 -22.28
CA ARG A 566 29.01 -13.88 -22.96
C ARG A 566 29.19 -13.74 -24.48
N GLU A 567 30.04 -12.81 -24.91
CA GLU A 567 30.34 -12.54 -26.33
C GLU A 567 30.88 -13.80 -27.03
N ARG A 568 31.85 -14.50 -26.40
CA ARG A 568 32.43 -15.74 -26.94
C ARG A 568 31.38 -16.84 -27.14
N ARG A 569 30.32 -16.87 -26.32
CA ARG A 569 29.28 -17.91 -26.31
C ARG A 569 27.98 -17.51 -27.00
N ASN A 570 27.92 -16.36 -27.65
CA ASN A 570 26.71 -15.84 -28.27
C ASN A 570 25.53 -15.72 -27.29
N ILE A 571 25.81 -15.34 -26.04
CA ILE A 571 24.75 -15.07 -25.08
C ILE A 571 24.25 -13.65 -25.36
N ILE A 572 23.22 -13.56 -26.19
CA ILE A 572 22.53 -12.31 -26.52
C ILE A 572 21.44 -12.07 -25.46
N GLU A 573 21.38 -10.84 -24.98
CA GLU A 573 20.36 -10.38 -24.03
C GLU A 573 19.21 -9.80 -24.87
N ASP A 574 18.15 -10.59 -25.07
CA ASP A 574 16.95 -10.15 -25.78
C ASP A 574 16.03 -9.41 -24.80
N THR A 575 16.18 -8.08 -24.73
CA THR A 575 15.35 -7.23 -23.87
C THR A 575 14.30 -6.55 -24.73
N LYS A 576 13.04 -6.93 -24.54
CA LYS A 576 11.91 -6.20 -25.12
C LYS A 576 11.64 -4.95 -24.28
N PHE A 577 11.97 -3.79 -24.80
CA PHE A 577 11.72 -2.51 -24.15
C PHE A 577 10.24 -2.10 -24.25
N LEU A 578 9.83 -1.26 -23.31
CA LEU A 578 8.45 -0.77 -23.19
C LEU A 578 8.22 0.42 -24.12
N THR A 579 7.03 0.50 -24.69
CA THR A 579 6.52 1.66 -25.41
C THR A 579 6.17 2.81 -24.44
N LYS A 580 5.97 4.03 -24.96
CA LYS A 580 5.52 5.18 -24.16
C LYS A 580 4.25 4.88 -23.36
N GLU A 581 3.29 4.21 -23.98
CA GLU A 581 2.02 3.86 -23.36
C GLU A 581 2.20 2.80 -22.26
N GLU A 582 3.00 1.77 -22.50
CA GLU A 582 3.32 0.75 -21.48
C GLU A 582 4.05 1.37 -20.28
N ILE A 583 4.95 2.34 -20.50
CA ILE A 583 5.60 3.10 -19.44
C ILE A 583 4.54 3.88 -18.64
N LEU A 584 3.69 4.67 -19.29
CA LEU A 584 2.65 5.45 -18.61
C LEU A 584 1.66 4.57 -17.83
N ASN A 585 1.34 3.38 -18.35
CA ASN A 585 0.48 2.41 -17.67
C ASN A 585 1.18 1.79 -16.45
N ALA A 586 2.48 1.49 -16.54
CA ALA A 586 3.26 1.02 -15.40
C ALA A 586 3.43 2.11 -14.33
N LEU A 587 3.65 3.37 -14.73
CA LEU A 587 3.70 4.52 -13.82
C LEU A 587 2.34 4.78 -13.16
N GLY A 588 1.22 4.53 -13.84
CA GLY A 588 -0.12 4.56 -13.24
C GLY A 588 -0.36 3.51 -12.15
N LYS A 589 0.46 2.45 -12.08
CA LYS A 589 0.45 1.46 -11.00
C LYS A 589 1.47 1.78 -9.90
N CYS A 590 2.42 2.68 -10.15
CA CYS A 590 3.44 3.06 -9.19
C CYS A 590 2.79 3.76 -8.00
N ILE A 591 3.12 3.33 -6.78
CA ILE A 591 2.69 4.00 -5.54
C ILE A 591 3.64 5.15 -5.12
N PHE A 592 4.57 5.54 -6.00
CA PHE A 592 5.57 6.60 -5.79
C PHE A 592 6.23 6.58 -4.40
N CYS A 593 6.71 5.40 -3.97
CA CYS A 593 7.31 5.25 -2.64
C CYS A 593 8.75 5.79 -2.50
N GLY A 594 9.46 6.05 -3.61
CA GLY A 594 10.86 6.51 -3.59
C GLY A 594 11.90 5.44 -3.22
N ARG A 595 11.49 4.20 -2.88
CA ARG A 595 12.41 3.14 -2.44
C ARG A 595 13.41 2.70 -3.53
N CYS A 596 13.02 2.79 -4.80
CA CYS A 596 13.92 2.53 -5.92
C CYS A 596 15.08 3.52 -6.02
N GLU A 597 14.83 4.80 -5.69
CA GLU A 597 15.81 5.88 -5.70
C GLU A 597 16.84 5.68 -4.59
N SER A 598 16.39 5.40 -3.36
CA SER A 598 17.29 5.12 -2.22
C SER A 598 18.13 3.85 -2.40
N TRP A 599 17.66 2.87 -3.17
CA TRP A 599 18.40 1.64 -3.48
C TRP A 599 19.33 1.77 -4.69
N CYS A 600 19.30 2.90 -5.40
CA CYS A 600 20.11 3.12 -6.59
C CYS A 600 21.56 3.47 -6.19
N PRO A 601 22.56 2.62 -6.50
CA PRO A 601 23.96 2.92 -6.16
C PRO A 601 24.53 4.11 -6.94
N ARG A 602 23.85 4.53 -8.00
CA ARG A 602 24.18 5.72 -8.80
C ARG A 602 23.39 6.95 -8.41
N GLN A 603 22.51 6.85 -7.41
CA GLN A 603 21.68 7.96 -6.93
C GLN A 603 20.86 8.62 -8.05
N ILE A 604 20.48 7.85 -9.08
CA ILE A 604 19.56 8.31 -10.12
C ILE A 604 18.24 8.67 -9.44
N PRO A 605 17.70 9.89 -9.64
CA PRO A 605 16.46 10.34 -9.00
C PRO A 605 15.23 9.70 -9.66
N ILE A 606 15.10 8.38 -9.56
CA ILE A 606 14.12 7.56 -10.28
C ILE A 606 12.70 8.06 -10.05
N ALA A 607 12.33 8.42 -8.82
CA ALA A 607 10.96 8.88 -8.54
C ALA A 607 10.69 10.24 -9.19
N SER A 608 11.71 11.11 -9.25
CA SER A 608 11.61 12.40 -9.92
C SER A 608 11.48 12.22 -11.44
N VAL A 609 12.28 11.34 -12.05
CA VAL A 609 12.16 10.97 -13.48
C VAL A 609 10.76 10.45 -13.80
N PHE A 610 10.23 9.57 -12.95
CA PHE A 610 8.88 9.03 -13.13
C PHE A 610 7.81 10.09 -12.99
N ALA A 611 7.91 10.98 -11.99
CA ALA A 611 6.99 12.08 -11.82
C ALA A 611 6.99 13.00 -13.03
N GLU A 612 8.15 13.33 -13.60
CA GLU A 612 8.27 14.18 -14.79
C GLU A 612 7.62 13.55 -16.03
N ILE A 613 7.85 12.25 -16.27
CA ILE A 613 7.22 11.53 -17.41
C ILE A 613 5.70 11.41 -17.21
N TYR A 614 5.25 11.23 -15.97
CA TYR A 614 3.84 11.07 -15.64
C TYR A 614 3.10 12.40 -15.46
N LYS A 615 3.82 13.52 -15.38
CA LYS A 615 3.34 14.86 -15.02
C LYS A 615 2.11 15.29 -15.80
N GLU A 616 2.14 15.17 -17.13
CA GLU A 616 1.02 15.56 -17.98
C GLU A 616 -0.26 14.77 -17.66
N LYS A 617 -0.15 13.43 -17.58
CA LYS A 617 -1.27 12.55 -17.25
C LYS A 617 -1.80 12.81 -15.84
N PHE A 618 -0.91 13.09 -14.89
CA PHE A 618 -1.28 13.45 -13.53
C PHE A 618 -2.00 14.80 -13.45
N MET A 619 -1.48 15.83 -14.12
CA MET A 619 -2.05 17.18 -14.12
C MET A 619 -3.41 17.26 -14.80
N ASN A 620 -3.71 16.34 -15.72
CA ASN A 620 -4.99 16.25 -16.41
C ASN A 620 -6.00 15.34 -15.70
N LYS A 621 -5.60 14.69 -14.59
CA LYS A 621 -6.49 13.80 -13.83
C LYS A 621 -7.57 14.62 -13.14
N LYS A 622 -8.83 14.38 -13.50
CA LYS A 622 -10.01 14.98 -12.88
C LYS A 622 -11.09 13.91 -12.71
N ALA A 623 -11.65 13.82 -11.52
CA ALA A 623 -12.80 13.00 -11.19
C ALA A 623 -13.77 13.78 -10.29
N SER A 624 -14.95 13.21 -10.06
CA SER A 624 -15.93 13.77 -9.12
C SER A 624 -16.55 12.66 -8.30
N LEU A 625 -16.81 12.94 -7.03
CA LEU A 625 -17.37 11.98 -6.10
C LEU A 625 -18.56 12.60 -5.36
N THR A 626 -19.62 11.82 -5.19
CA THR A 626 -20.81 12.24 -4.45
C THR A 626 -20.91 11.47 -3.14
N LEU A 627 -21.14 12.17 -2.02
CA LEU A 627 -21.41 11.58 -0.71
C LEU A 627 -22.89 11.24 -0.56
N SER A 628 -23.17 10.12 0.10
CA SER A 628 -24.51 9.79 0.59
C SER A 628 -24.47 9.59 2.09
N HIS A 629 -25.38 10.27 2.79
CA HIS A 629 -25.58 10.14 4.22
C HIS A 629 -26.76 9.22 4.55
N ASP A 630 -27.57 8.86 3.56
CA ASP A 630 -28.73 7.99 3.71
C ASP A 630 -28.30 6.53 3.58
N ILE A 631 -28.09 5.89 4.73
CA ILE A 631 -27.73 4.47 4.81
C ILE A 631 -29.00 3.64 4.98
N PHE A 632 -29.41 2.98 3.91
CA PHE A 632 -30.47 1.99 3.92
C PHE A 632 -29.91 0.61 3.62
N VAL A 633 -30.20 -0.36 4.48
CA VAL A 633 -29.82 -1.77 4.31
C VAL A 633 -31.07 -2.59 4.59
N SER A 634 -31.51 -3.40 3.63
CA SER A 634 -32.60 -4.37 3.83
C SER A 634 -32.07 -5.65 4.49
N GLU A 635 -32.95 -6.44 5.09
CA GLU A 635 -32.59 -7.68 5.80
C GLU A 635 -31.89 -8.71 4.88
N ASP A 636 -32.35 -8.80 3.64
CA ASP A 636 -31.81 -9.74 2.63
C ASP A 636 -30.65 -9.16 1.79
N ALA A 637 -30.24 -7.92 2.05
CA ALA A 637 -29.18 -7.27 1.27
C ALA A 637 -27.83 -7.98 1.48
N GLN A 638 -27.11 -8.19 0.38
CA GLN A 638 -25.70 -8.59 0.42
C GLN A 638 -24.84 -7.33 0.44
N VAL A 639 -24.15 -7.09 1.56
CA VAL A 639 -23.42 -5.86 1.80
C VAL A 639 -21.92 -6.09 1.73
N LEU A 640 -21.22 -5.22 1.00
CA LEU A 640 -19.76 -5.15 1.00
C LEU A 640 -19.29 -3.77 1.50
N LEU A 641 -18.59 -3.75 2.62
CA LEU A 641 -17.90 -2.56 3.13
C LEU A 641 -16.48 -2.50 2.57
N VAL A 642 -16.18 -1.49 1.77
CA VAL A 642 -14.88 -1.26 1.14
C VAL A 642 -14.18 -0.13 1.89
N LEU A 643 -13.12 -0.48 2.61
CA LEU A 643 -12.28 0.47 3.31
C LEU A 643 -10.81 0.27 2.89
N GLY A 644 -9.94 1.11 3.42
CA GLY A 644 -8.50 0.95 3.28
C GLY A 644 -7.84 2.03 2.45
N ASP A 645 -6.52 1.96 2.46
CA ASP A 645 -5.65 2.91 1.76
C ASP A 645 -5.55 2.53 0.27
N ALA A 646 -4.72 3.27 -0.47
CA ALA A 646 -4.50 3.08 -1.91
C ALA A 646 -3.28 2.22 -2.31
N ASN A 647 -2.87 1.24 -1.50
CA ASN A 647 -1.76 0.34 -1.85
C ASN A 647 -2.20 -0.80 -2.80
N PHE A 648 -2.50 -0.45 -4.06
CA PHE A 648 -2.98 -1.40 -5.08
C PHE A 648 -1.85 -1.85 -6.01
N PRO A 649 -1.30 -3.08 -5.89
CA PRO A 649 -0.15 -3.51 -6.69
C PRO A 649 -0.42 -3.51 -8.21
N ASN A 650 -1.69 -3.73 -8.59
CA ASN A 650 -2.14 -3.80 -9.97
C ASN A 650 -2.87 -2.52 -10.43
N GLY A 651 -2.86 -1.45 -9.62
CA GLY A 651 -3.57 -0.19 -9.87
C GLY A 651 -5.03 -0.21 -9.41
N THR A 652 -5.68 0.95 -9.45
CA THR A 652 -7.06 1.17 -8.95
C THR A 652 -8.12 0.42 -9.76
N GLN A 653 -7.85 0.17 -11.05
CA GLN A 653 -8.77 -0.53 -11.96
C GLN A 653 -9.12 -1.93 -11.47
N GLU A 654 -8.20 -2.63 -10.82
CA GLU A 654 -8.44 -3.98 -10.30
C GLU A 654 -9.53 -3.97 -9.23
N LEU A 655 -9.53 -2.99 -8.32
CA LEU A 655 -10.59 -2.82 -7.34
C LEU A 655 -11.92 -2.52 -8.03
N ALA A 656 -11.93 -1.65 -9.03
CA ALA A 656 -13.13 -1.31 -9.78
C ALA A 656 -13.76 -2.52 -10.48
N GLU A 657 -12.93 -3.40 -11.07
CA GLU A 657 -13.38 -4.65 -11.68
C GLU A 657 -14.00 -5.60 -10.65
N ILE A 658 -13.39 -5.73 -9.46
CA ILE A 658 -13.95 -6.51 -8.34
C ILE A 658 -15.33 -5.98 -7.98
N LEU A 659 -15.43 -4.69 -7.67
CA LEU A 659 -16.69 -4.09 -7.23
C LEU A 659 -17.77 -4.14 -8.32
N GLY A 660 -17.40 -3.90 -9.58
CA GLY A 660 -18.31 -3.97 -10.72
C GLY A 660 -19.01 -5.32 -10.87
N GLU A 661 -18.31 -6.44 -10.61
CA GLU A 661 -18.91 -7.77 -10.66
C GLU A 661 -20.01 -7.95 -9.60
N PHE A 662 -19.81 -7.42 -8.39
CA PHE A 662 -20.77 -7.57 -7.30
C PHE A 662 -21.91 -6.55 -7.37
N LEU A 663 -21.65 -5.33 -7.85
CA LEU A 663 -22.69 -4.33 -8.13
C LEU A 663 -23.71 -4.85 -9.14
N ASN A 664 -23.23 -5.48 -10.22
CA ASN A 664 -24.08 -6.12 -11.24
C ASN A 664 -24.86 -7.35 -10.72
N ARG A 665 -24.55 -7.81 -9.50
CA ARG A 665 -25.24 -8.91 -8.80
C ARG A 665 -26.04 -8.40 -7.61
N ASN A 666 -26.42 -7.12 -7.62
CA ASN A 666 -27.22 -6.44 -6.60
C ASN A 666 -26.58 -6.43 -5.20
N PHE A 667 -25.25 -6.46 -5.11
CA PHE A 667 -24.59 -6.14 -3.84
C PHE A 667 -24.71 -4.64 -3.57
N LEU A 668 -24.97 -4.31 -2.31
CA LEU A 668 -24.89 -2.97 -1.80
C LEU A 668 -23.47 -2.71 -1.32
N ILE A 669 -22.76 -1.80 -1.98
CA ILE A 669 -21.35 -1.54 -1.71
C ILE A 669 -21.21 -0.18 -1.05
N PHE A 670 -20.71 -0.16 0.18
CA PHE A 670 -20.37 1.06 0.89
C PHE A 670 -18.87 1.26 0.84
N THR A 671 -18.41 2.47 0.51
CA THR A 671 -16.98 2.80 0.45
C THR A 671 -16.67 4.09 1.21
N ALA A 672 -15.46 4.21 1.73
CA ALA A 672 -14.98 5.41 2.41
C ALA A 672 -13.46 5.58 2.29
N GLY A 673 -12.98 6.80 2.55
CA GLY A 673 -11.54 7.15 2.57
C GLY A 673 -10.85 7.02 1.21
N ASP A 674 -9.59 6.64 1.23
CA ASP A 674 -8.76 6.50 0.03
C ASP A 674 -9.29 5.48 -0.98
N ALA A 675 -9.97 4.42 -0.51
CA ALA A 675 -10.68 3.50 -1.37
C ALA A 675 -11.77 4.21 -2.19
N ALA A 676 -12.58 5.07 -1.56
CA ALA A 676 -13.62 5.83 -2.24
C ALA A 676 -13.04 6.81 -3.29
N ILE A 677 -11.97 7.52 -2.92
CA ILE A 677 -11.24 8.41 -3.84
C ILE A 677 -10.73 7.60 -5.06
N SER A 678 -10.12 6.45 -4.81
CA SER A 678 -9.54 5.60 -5.85
C SER A 678 -10.59 4.98 -6.79
N ILE A 679 -11.77 4.66 -6.28
CA ILE A 679 -12.92 4.19 -7.08
C ILE A 679 -13.48 5.32 -7.94
N ALA A 680 -13.53 6.55 -7.43
CA ALA A 680 -13.94 7.71 -8.21
C ALA A 680 -12.99 7.95 -9.39
N GLU A 681 -11.68 7.83 -9.15
CA GLU A 681 -10.63 7.98 -10.16
C GLU A 681 -10.67 6.88 -11.24
N SER A 682 -11.22 5.70 -10.94
CA SER A 682 -11.45 4.64 -11.93
C SER A 682 -12.75 4.80 -12.72
N ASN A 683 -13.51 5.88 -12.49
CA ASN A 683 -14.80 6.18 -13.12
C ASN A 683 -15.89 5.12 -12.93
N LEU A 684 -15.81 4.29 -11.87
CA LEU A 684 -16.88 3.34 -11.56
C LEU A 684 -18.08 4.08 -10.96
N LYS A 685 -19.26 3.94 -11.57
CA LYS A 685 -20.52 4.52 -11.10
C LYS A 685 -21.60 3.45 -11.14
N HIS A 686 -22.39 3.38 -10.07
CA HIS A 686 -23.51 2.44 -9.94
C HIS A 686 -24.45 2.96 -8.84
N GLU A 687 -25.75 2.67 -8.94
CA GLU A 687 -26.73 3.11 -7.93
C GLU A 687 -26.49 2.47 -6.54
N ASN A 688 -26.10 1.19 -6.53
CA ASN A 688 -25.74 0.46 -5.32
C ASN A 688 -24.30 0.73 -4.80
N LEU A 689 -23.59 1.72 -5.36
CA LEU A 689 -22.28 2.15 -4.87
C LEU A 689 -22.44 3.43 -4.05
N ILE A 690 -22.30 3.30 -2.74
CA ILE A 690 -22.57 4.34 -1.76
C ILE A 690 -21.25 4.81 -1.16
N ASN A 691 -20.91 6.08 -1.35
CA ASN A 691 -19.74 6.67 -0.70
C ASN A 691 -20.13 7.41 0.57
N LEU A 692 -19.48 7.05 1.67
CA LEU A 692 -19.71 7.60 3.01
C LEU A 692 -18.82 8.80 3.33
N GLY A 693 -17.78 9.07 2.52
CA GLY A 693 -16.85 10.18 2.74
C GLY A 693 -15.54 9.73 3.39
N PRO A 694 -15.07 10.36 4.49
CA PRO A 694 -13.78 10.04 5.11
C PRO A 694 -13.76 8.60 5.65
N ALA A 695 -12.57 8.03 5.84
CA ALA A 695 -12.43 6.65 6.29
C ALA A 695 -13.24 6.36 7.57
N SER A 696 -13.27 7.31 8.50
CA SER A 696 -14.03 7.24 9.75
C SER A 696 -15.55 7.15 9.57
N ALA A 697 -16.10 7.62 8.46
CA ALA A 697 -17.54 7.56 8.19
C ALA A 697 -18.03 6.12 7.91
N GLY A 698 -17.10 5.19 7.67
CA GLY A 698 -17.41 3.76 7.60
C GLY A 698 -18.12 3.21 8.84
N ILE A 699 -17.96 3.86 10.00
CA ILE A 699 -18.62 3.47 11.25
C ILE A 699 -20.15 3.58 11.17
N HIS A 700 -20.69 4.48 10.34
CA HIS A 700 -22.13 4.69 10.23
C HIS A 700 -22.88 3.50 9.66
N LEU A 701 -22.25 2.75 8.75
CA LEU A 701 -22.81 1.48 8.29
C LEU A 701 -22.88 0.47 9.45
N ILE A 702 -21.85 0.43 10.28
CA ILE A 702 -21.76 -0.49 11.42
C ILE A 702 -22.80 -0.14 12.48
N GLU A 703 -22.97 1.15 12.79
CA GLU A 703 -24.03 1.66 13.66
C GLU A 703 -25.41 1.26 13.16
N LYS A 704 -25.65 1.39 11.84
CA LYS A 704 -26.92 0.98 11.22
C LYS A 704 -27.16 -0.52 11.37
N ILE A 705 -26.14 -1.33 11.15
CA ILE A 705 -26.20 -2.79 11.31
C ILE A 705 -26.48 -3.18 12.77
N ILE A 706 -25.84 -2.50 13.74
CA ILE A 706 -26.10 -2.71 15.18
C ILE A 706 -27.54 -2.36 15.53
N ALA A 707 -28.05 -1.24 15.04
CA ALA A 707 -29.43 -0.82 15.27
C ALA A 707 -30.44 -1.82 14.66
N MET A 708 -30.17 -2.31 13.46
CA MET A 708 -30.98 -3.37 12.83
C MET A 708 -30.97 -4.65 13.65
N ALA A 709 -29.79 -5.11 14.08
CA ALA A 709 -29.66 -6.31 14.91
C ALA A 709 -30.44 -6.19 16.23
N GLY A 710 -30.39 -5.03 16.90
CA GLY A 710 -31.18 -4.78 18.11
C GLY A 710 -32.68 -4.84 17.85
N LYS A 711 -33.14 -4.21 16.77
CA LYS A 711 -34.56 -4.25 16.35
C LYS A 711 -35.02 -5.68 16.08
N ASP A 712 -34.24 -6.46 15.35
CA ASP A 712 -34.54 -7.85 15.00
C ASP A 712 -34.59 -8.77 16.22
N LEU A 713 -33.71 -8.55 17.20
CA LEU A 713 -33.71 -9.28 18.47
C LEU A 713 -34.83 -8.85 19.41
N ASN A 714 -35.53 -7.76 19.11
CA ASN A 714 -36.41 -7.05 20.04
C ASN A 714 -35.69 -6.75 21.38
N LYS A 715 -34.43 -6.34 21.31
CA LYS A 715 -33.57 -6.01 22.45
C LYS A 715 -32.84 -4.70 22.21
N SER A 716 -32.66 -3.93 23.28
CA SER A 716 -31.80 -2.75 23.22
C SER A 716 -30.34 -3.17 23.05
N PRO A 717 -29.59 -2.57 22.10
CA PRO A 717 -28.15 -2.82 21.93
C PRO A 717 -27.30 -2.40 23.14
N VAL A 718 -27.83 -1.59 24.05
CA VAL A 718 -27.09 -0.96 25.15
C VAL A 718 -26.42 -2.01 26.04
N GLY A 719 -25.09 -2.02 26.07
CA GLY A 719 -24.28 -2.97 26.85
C GLY A 719 -24.37 -4.44 26.39
N ASN A 720 -24.92 -4.70 25.20
CA ASN A 720 -25.30 -6.06 24.74
C ASN A 720 -24.42 -6.55 23.57
N PHE A 721 -23.11 -6.34 23.68
CA PHE A 721 -22.17 -6.57 22.57
C PHE A 721 -22.19 -8.01 22.02
N ASP A 722 -22.12 -9.02 22.88
CA ASP A 722 -21.98 -10.42 22.50
C ASP A 722 -23.21 -10.96 21.76
N GLU A 723 -24.42 -10.63 22.21
CA GLU A 723 -25.65 -11.02 21.51
C GLU A 723 -25.81 -10.31 20.16
N ILE A 724 -25.50 -9.00 20.10
CA ILE A 724 -25.55 -8.22 18.86
C ILE A 724 -24.53 -8.77 17.85
N ALA A 725 -23.29 -9.03 18.28
CA ALA A 725 -22.25 -9.61 17.44
C ALA A 725 -22.62 -11.02 16.97
N ALA A 726 -23.19 -11.85 17.85
CA ALA A 726 -23.71 -13.16 17.48
C ALA A 726 -24.82 -13.05 16.42
N HIS A 727 -25.72 -12.09 16.55
CA HIS A 727 -26.78 -11.86 15.58
C HIS A 727 -26.23 -11.43 14.21
N ILE A 728 -25.29 -10.49 14.18
CA ILE A 728 -24.63 -10.04 12.95
C ILE A 728 -23.94 -11.23 12.25
N ALA A 729 -23.17 -12.03 13.00
CA ALA A 729 -22.46 -13.20 12.48
C ALA A 729 -23.40 -14.28 11.91
N ASN A 730 -24.63 -14.36 12.43
CA ASN A 730 -25.57 -15.44 12.11
C ASN A 730 -26.65 -15.04 11.10
N LYS A 731 -26.96 -13.75 10.94
CA LYS A 731 -28.12 -13.28 10.15
C LYS A 731 -27.79 -12.16 9.15
N VAL A 732 -26.87 -11.24 9.48
CA VAL A 732 -26.62 -10.05 8.63
C VAL A 732 -25.57 -10.34 7.57
N SER A 733 -25.95 -10.29 6.30
CA SER A 733 -25.13 -10.69 5.14
C SER A 733 -24.10 -9.63 4.72
N VAL A 734 -23.14 -9.35 5.60
CA VAL A 734 -22.11 -8.31 5.41
C VAL A 734 -20.70 -8.90 5.36
N ALA A 735 -19.84 -8.40 4.47
CA ALA A 735 -18.40 -8.64 4.50
C ALA A 735 -17.66 -7.30 4.33
N ALA A 736 -16.39 -7.26 4.72
CA ALA A 736 -15.55 -6.09 4.49
C ALA A 736 -14.33 -6.44 3.63
N ILE A 737 -13.88 -5.49 2.81
CA ILE A 737 -12.69 -5.60 1.98
C ILE A 737 -11.77 -4.41 2.23
N PHE A 738 -10.50 -4.72 2.49
CA PHE A 738 -9.41 -3.77 2.65
C PHE A 738 -8.36 -4.05 1.57
N TRP A 739 -8.70 -3.74 0.31
CA TRP A 739 -7.92 -4.17 -0.86
C TRP A 739 -6.53 -3.54 -0.91
N GLY A 740 -6.44 -2.24 -0.62
CA GLY A 740 -5.20 -1.46 -0.63
C GLY A 740 -4.65 -1.15 0.76
N ALA A 741 -4.97 -1.95 1.78
CA ALA A 741 -4.57 -1.69 3.15
C ALA A 741 -3.04 -1.59 3.31
N THR A 742 -2.55 -0.55 3.99
CA THR A 742 -1.15 -0.42 4.40
C THR A 742 -0.96 -0.03 5.86
N THR A 743 -1.90 0.70 6.47
CA THR A 743 -1.74 1.24 7.83
C THR A 743 -2.19 0.32 8.96
N GLN A 744 -1.68 0.61 10.15
CA GLN A 744 -2.14 0.01 11.40
C GLN A 744 -3.61 0.35 11.72
N GLU A 745 -4.09 1.52 11.28
CA GLU A 745 -5.50 1.92 11.43
C GLU A 745 -6.43 0.93 10.72
N ASN A 746 -6.12 0.59 9.47
CA ASN A 746 -6.88 -0.40 8.71
C ASN A 746 -6.88 -1.77 9.38
N PHE A 747 -5.72 -2.20 9.87
CA PHE A 747 -5.63 -3.46 10.59
C PHE A 747 -6.47 -3.43 11.87
N ALA A 748 -6.51 -2.31 12.60
CA ALA A 748 -7.28 -2.16 13.83
C ALA A 748 -8.79 -2.13 13.62
N VAL A 749 -9.27 -1.34 12.65
CA VAL A 749 -10.69 -1.31 12.27
C VAL A 749 -11.16 -2.70 11.87
N ALA A 750 -10.37 -3.41 11.04
CA ALA A 750 -10.68 -4.79 10.66
C ALA A 750 -10.84 -5.72 11.88
N GLN A 751 -10.04 -5.56 12.95
CA GLN A 751 -10.21 -6.36 14.16
C GLN A 751 -11.52 -6.09 14.90
N GLY A 752 -11.97 -4.83 14.92
CA GLY A 752 -13.26 -4.46 15.48
C GLY A 752 -14.41 -5.09 14.70
N LEU A 753 -14.34 -5.04 13.37
CA LEU A 753 -15.32 -5.67 12.47
C LEU A 753 -15.37 -7.19 12.69
N MET A 754 -14.21 -7.84 12.76
CA MET A 754 -14.14 -9.28 13.04
C MET A 754 -14.74 -9.65 14.39
N ARG A 755 -14.55 -8.80 15.42
CA ARG A 755 -15.17 -9.02 16.73
C ARG A 755 -16.70 -8.91 16.68
N LEU A 756 -17.25 -8.10 15.77
CA LEU A 756 -18.70 -8.07 15.50
C LEU A 756 -19.18 -9.25 14.64
N GLY A 757 -18.30 -10.18 14.27
CA GLY A 757 -18.63 -11.31 13.41
C GLY A 757 -18.70 -10.97 11.92
N ILE A 758 -18.10 -9.85 11.50
CA ILE A 758 -18.03 -9.43 10.10
C ILE A 758 -16.72 -9.95 9.49
N PRO A 759 -16.79 -10.84 8.48
CA PRO A 759 -15.59 -11.38 7.83
C PRO A 759 -14.88 -10.32 6.97
N VAL A 760 -13.56 -10.39 6.95
CA VAL A 760 -12.67 -9.40 6.31
C VAL A 760 -11.79 -10.06 5.25
N ILE A 761 -11.73 -9.45 4.06
CA ILE A 761 -10.76 -9.76 3.01
C ILE A 761 -9.72 -8.65 2.97
N PHE A 762 -8.44 -8.97 3.12
CA PHE A 762 -7.37 -8.06 2.72
C PHE A 762 -6.93 -8.35 1.28
N GLY A 763 -6.46 -7.33 0.57
CA GLY A 763 -5.78 -7.54 -0.71
C GLY A 763 -4.40 -8.17 -0.56
N GLN A 764 -3.67 -8.27 -1.66
CA GLN A 764 -2.42 -9.04 -1.78
C GLN A 764 -1.37 -8.70 -0.71
N GLN A 765 -1.30 -7.42 -0.33
CA GLN A 765 -0.33 -6.93 0.64
C GLN A 765 -0.72 -7.24 2.10
N GLY A 766 -1.98 -7.60 2.35
CA GLY A 766 -2.50 -7.91 3.69
C GLY A 766 -1.82 -9.06 4.40
N ILE A 767 -1.17 -9.96 3.66
CA ILE A 767 -0.33 -11.03 4.24
C ILE A 767 0.77 -10.47 5.16
N LYS A 768 1.17 -9.20 4.94
CA LYS A 768 2.17 -8.47 5.75
C LYS A 768 1.65 -8.04 7.12
N TYR A 769 0.34 -8.16 7.39
CA TYR A 769 -0.20 -8.11 8.74
C TYR A 769 0.05 -9.40 9.54
N ARG A 770 0.59 -10.44 8.88
CA ARG A 770 1.15 -11.67 9.46
C ARG A 770 0.17 -12.56 10.20
N ARG A 771 -1.13 -12.27 10.10
CA ARG A 771 -2.19 -13.02 10.78
C ARG A 771 -3.45 -13.11 9.92
N GLU A 772 -3.96 -14.32 9.78
CA GLU A 772 -5.29 -14.61 9.24
C GLU A 772 -6.09 -15.42 10.26
N LEU A 773 -7.41 -15.44 10.11
CA LEU A 773 -8.33 -16.23 10.94
C LEU A 773 -9.16 -17.14 10.03
N ARG A 774 -8.65 -18.36 9.83
CA ARG A 774 -9.20 -19.33 8.86
C ARG A 774 -10.09 -20.34 9.57
N GLY A 775 -11.29 -20.55 9.05
CA GLY A 775 -12.16 -21.66 9.45
C GLY A 775 -11.91 -22.91 8.61
N ASP A 776 -12.43 -24.04 9.06
CA ASP A 776 -12.36 -25.28 8.30
C ASP A 776 -13.19 -25.20 7.02
N ILE A 777 -12.72 -25.88 5.98
CA ILE A 777 -13.41 -25.89 4.69
C ILE A 777 -14.76 -26.59 4.80
N VAL A 778 -14.89 -27.60 5.67
CA VAL A 778 -16.15 -28.34 5.85
C VAL A 778 -16.99 -27.67 6.93
N ILE A 779 -18.26 -27.39 6.59
CA ILE A 779 -19.28 -26.92 7.53
C ILE A 779 -20.28 -28.07 7.68
N ASP A 780 -20.43 -28.56 8.91
CA ASP A 780 -21.31 -29.69 9.21
C ASP A 780 -22.62 -29.19 9.84
N TYR A 781 -23.68 -29.18 9.04
CA TYR A 781 -25.05 -28.85 9.48
C TYR A 781 -25.83 -30.04 10.04
N SER A 782 -25.28 -31.26 10.01
CA SER A 782 -26.03 -32.49 10.37
C SER A 782 -26.51 -32.52 11.83
N ARG A 783 -25.91 -31.70 12.69
CA ARG A 783 -26.23 -31.57 14.12
C ARG A 783 -27.02 -30.32 14.45
N ASP A 784 -27.31 -29.46 13.47
CA ASP A 784 -28.00 -28.19 13.68
C ASP A 784 -29.51 -28.37 13.44
N ASP A 785 -30.33 -28.03 14.44
CA ASP A 785 -31.80 -28.03 14.33
C ASP A 785 -32.31 -26.60 14.11
N TYR A 786 -32.74 -26.32 12.88
CA TYR A 786 -33.28 -25.03 12.45
C TYR A 786 -34.80 -24.90 12.69
N ASN A 787 -35.43 -25.80 13.45
CA ASN A 787 -36.84 -25.71 13.82
C ASN A 787 -37.04 -24.94 15.14
N GLY A 788 -37.92 -23.94 15.11
CA GLY A 788 -38.30 -23.11 16.27
C GLY A 788 -38.19 -21.62 15.97
N ASN A 789 -38.29 -20.78 17.00
CA ASN A 789 -37.99 -19.35 16.86
C ASN A 789 -36.47 -19.09 16.90
N TYR A 790 -36.04 -17.91 16.46
CA TYR A 790 -34.62 -17.54 16.34
C TYR A 790 -33.80 -17.82 17.62
N ASN A 791 -34.33 -17.44 18.79
CA ASN A 791 -33.63 -17.59 20.07
C ASN A 791 -33.51 -19.06 20.53
N GLU A 792 -34.46 -19.91 20.17
CA GLU A 792 -34.41 -21.35 20.43
C GLU A 792 -33.41 -22.04 19.49
N ILE A 793 -33.43 -21.69 18.20
CA ILE A 793 -32.51 -22.27 17.20
C ILE A 793 -31.06 -21.88 17.52
N LEU A 794 -30.80 -20.62 17.90
CA LEU A 794 -29.45 -20.16 18.21
C LEU A 794 -28.81 -20.95 19.37
N LYS A 795 -29.61 -21.48 20.31
CA LYS A 795 -29.14 -22.35 21.39
C LYS A 795 -28.88 -23.79 20.95
N LYS A 796 -29.46 -24.20 19.82
CA LYS A 796 -29.37 -25.56 19.24
C LYS A 796 -28.30 -25.68 18.17
N ILE A 797 -27.89 -24.57 17.55
CA ILE A 797 -26.76 -24.52 16.61
C ILE A 797 -25.45 -24.56 17.40
N SER A 798 -24.47 -25.31 16.92
CA SER A 798 -23.12 -25.30 17.49
C SER A 798 -22.57 -23.87 17.54
N LEU A 799 -22.10 -23.43 18.71
CA LEU A 799 -21.46 -22.10 18.91
C LEU A 799 -20.24 -21.86 18.02
N LYS A 800 -19.75 -22.89 17.30
CA LYS A 800 -18.64 -22.82 16.35
C LYS A 800 -19.08 -22.95 14.89
N ASN A 801 -20.35 -23.19 14.60
CA ASN A 801 -20.84 -23.35 13.23
C ASN A 801 -21.27 -21.98 12.68
N PHE A 802 -20.41 -21.35 11.89
CA PHE A 802 -20.76 -20.18 11.08
C PHE A 802 -20.79 -20.58 9.60
N SER A 803 -21.80 -20.14 8.84
CA SER A 803 -21.95 -20.43 7.41
C SER A 803 -20.88 -19.79 6.50
N PHE A 804 -20.06 -18.86 7.01
CA PHE A 804 -18.96 -18.28 6.24
C PHE A 804 -17.63 -18.96 6.56
N GLN A 805 -16.80 -19.13 5.52
CA GLN A 805 -15.61 -19.99 5.58
C GLN A 805 -14.47 -19.42 6.44
N HIS A 806 -14.24 -18.12 6.37
CA HIS A 806 -13.10 -17.44 7.01
C HIS A 806 -13.55 -16.15 7.66
N LEU A 807 -12.99 -15.81 8.81
CA LEU A 807 -13.21 -14.52 9.44
C LEU A 807 -12.21 -13.48 8.92
N CYS A 808 -10.99 -13.90 8.56
CA CYS A 808 -10.02 -13.05 7.89
C CYS A 808 -9.10 -13.84 6.96
N ILE A 809 -8.95 -13.35 5.73
CA ILE A 809 -8.05 -13.92 4.71
C ILE A 809 -7.46 -12.82 3.81
N ALA A 810 -6.23 -13.02 3.34
CA ALA A 810 -5.63 -12.19 2.29
C ALA A 810 -5.77 -12.86 0.93
N ALA A 811 -6.39 -12.19 -0.03
CA ALA A 811 -6.52 -12.67 -1.41
C ALA A 811 -5.30 -12.22 -2.24
N ASN A 812 -4.68 -13.15 -2.96
CA ASN A 812 -3.46 -12.89 -3.74
C ASN A 812 -3.74 -12.37 -5.15
N THR A 813 -4.94 -12.60 -5.69
CA THR A 813 -5.36 -12.08 -6.99
C THR A 813 -6.81 -11.61 -6.95
N LYS A 814 -7.22 -10.82 -7.94
CA LYS A 814 -8.62 -10.42 -8.10
C LYS A 814 -9.54 -11.63 -8.26
N GLU A 815 -9.12 -12.66 -8.99
CA GLU A 815 -9.91 -13.89 -9.19
C GLU A 815 -10.13 -14.62 -7.86
N GLU A 816 -9.12 -14.69 -6.99
CA GLU A 816 -9.27 -15.25 -5.65
C GLU A 816 -10.28 -14.42 -4.81
N ALA A 817 -10.23 -13.09 -4.90
CA ALA A 817 -11.20 -12.23 -4.22
C ALA A 817 -12.63 -12.43 -4.75
N MET A 818 -12.81 -12.54 -6.06
CA MET A 818 -14.10 -12.85 -6.70
C MET A 818 -14.69 -14.15 -6.13
N LEU A 819 -13.86 -15.17 -5.94
CA LEU A 819 -14.32 -16.46 -5.39
C LEU A 819 -14.59 -16.42 -3.88
N LEU A 820 -13.93 -15.54 -3.14
CA LEU A 820 -14.06 -15.43 -1.68
C LEU A 820 -15.30 -14.63 -1.26
N ILE A 821 -15.54 -13.46 -1.86
CA ILE A 821 -16.64 -12.55 -1.48
C ILE A 821 -18.00 -13.27 -1.36
N PRO A 822 -18.48 -14.06 -2.35
CA PRO A 822 -19.80 -14.71 -2.23
C PRO A 822 -19.86 -15.74 -1.09
N LYS A 823 -18.73 -16.34 -0.70
CA LYS A 823 -18.66 -17.30 0.41
C LYS A 823 -18.77 -16.62 1.77
N LEU A 824 -18.32 -15.38 1.89
CA LEU A 824 -18.23 -14.67 3.16
C LEU A 824 -19.53 -13.97 3.56
N VAL A 825 -20.50 -13.88 2.66
CA VAL A 825 -21.83 -13.30 2.94
C VAL A 825 -22.89 -14.34 3.30
N PHE A 826 -22.58 -15.65 3.29
CA PHE A 826 -23.50 -16.68 3.79
C PHE A 826 -23.72 -16.57 5.30
N ARG A 827 -24.95 -16.81 5.75
CA ARG A 827 -25.36 -16.68 7.15
C ARG A 827 -26.28 -17.82 7.56
N ASN A 828 -26.11 -18.37 8.77
CA ASN A 828 -26.85 -19.55 9.24
C ASN A 828 -28.37 -19.40 9.07
N PHE A 829 -28.90 -18.19 9.25
CA PHE A 829 -30.32 -17.88 9.18
C PHE A 829 -30.76 -17.19 7.87
N ASP A 830 -30.00 -17.36 6.78
CA ASP A 830 -30.50 -17.02 5.45
C ASP A 830 -31.85 -17.71 5.20
N SER A 831 -32.84 -17.01 4.62
CA SER A 831 -34.05 -17.67 4.14
C SER A 831 -33.71 -18.68 3.03
N GLU A 832 -34.60 -19.63 2.76
CA GLU A 832 -34.40 -20.64 1.70
C GLU A 832 -34.15 -19.96 0.34
N ASP A 833 -34.92 -18.93 0.02
CA ASP A 833 -34.78 -18.14 -1.23
C ASP A 833 -33.46 -17.37 -1.29
N VAL A 834 -33.10 -16.64 -0.22
CA VAL A 834 -31.84 -15.89 -0.15
C VAL A 834 -30.65 -16.83 -0.27
N ARG A 835 -30.70 -17.98 0.40
CA ARG A 835 -29.63 -18.99 0.34
C ARG A 835 -29.49 -19.57 -1.06
N ALA A 836 -30.59 -19.89 -1.72
CA ALA A 836 -30.60 -20.34 -3.10
C ALA A 836 -29.99 -19.28 -4.04
N THR A 837 -30.38 -18.00 -3.92
CA THR A 837 -29.78 -16.91 -4.71
C THR A 837 -28.28 -16.82 -4.51
N LYS A 838 -27.79 -16.92 -3.26
CA LYS A 838 -26.35 -16.91 -2.95
C LYS A 838 -25.61 -18.10 -3.56
N ILE A 839 -26.18 -19.30 -3.50
CA ILE A 839 -25.62 -20.52 -4.13
C ILE A 839 -25.53 -20.35 -5.64
N ALA A 840 -26.60 -19.86 -6.29
CA ALA A 840 -26.60 -19.62 -7.73
C ALA A 840 -25.51 -18.61 -8.13
N ASN A 841 -25.44 -17.47 -7.43
CA ASN A 841 -24.41 -16.46 -7.64
C ASN A 841 -23.00 -17.04 -7.46
N TYR A 842 -22.78 -17.84 -6.42
CA TYR A 842 -21.47 -18.44 -6.19
C TYR A 842 -21.07 -19.40 -7.32
N ILE A 843 -21.98 -20.23 -7.81
CA ILE A 843 -21.71 -21.14 -8.93
C ILE A 843 -21.37 -20.37 -10.21
N GLU A 844 -22.09 -19.29 -10.50
CA GLU A 844 -21.83 -18.46 -11.69
C GLU A 844 -20.47 -17.75 -11.62
N ILE A 845 -20.16 -17.14 -10.48
CA ILE A 845 -18.85 -16.52 -10.23
C ILE A 845 -17.75 -17.58 -10.34
N PHE A 846 -17.97 -18.76 -9.76
CA PHE A 846 -17.01 -19.86 -9.86
C PHE A 846 -16.74 -20.25 -11.30
N ARG A 847 -17.76 -20.46 -12.12
CA ARG A 847 -17.58 -20.78 -13.56
C ARG A 847 -16.77 -19.72 -14.29
N LYS A 848 -17.04 -18.45 -14.00
CA LYS A 848 -16.35 -17.31 -14.63
C LYS A 848 -14.88 -17.23 -14.21
N TYR A 849 -14.58 -17.37 -12.92
CA TYR A 849 -13.26 -17.04 -12.36
C TYR A 849 -12.41 -18.24 -11.93
N THR A 850 -12.96 -19.46 -11.89
CA THR A 850 -12.16 -20.66 -11.59
C THR A 850 -11.06 -20.87 -12.62
N ALA A 851 -9.88 -21.27 -12.15
CA ALA A 851 -8.78 -21.68 -13.00
C ALA A 851 -9.08 -23.04 -13.68
N ASP A 852 -9.82 -23.92 -13.02
CA ASP A 852 -10.20 -25.24 -13.54
C ASP A 852 -11.52 -25.14 -14.30
N LYS A 853 -11.42 -24.94 -15.63
CA LYS A 853 -12.59 -24.84 -16.51
C LYS A 853 -13.32 -26.16 -16.74
N THR A 854 -12.82 -27.28 -16.23
CA THR A 854 -13.52 -28.58 -16.30
C THR A 854 -14.61 -28.71 -15.24
N LYS A 855 -14.52 -27.92 -14.15
CA LYS A 855 -15.49 -27.94 -13.06
C LYS A 855 -16.60 -26.92 -13.30
N GLU A 856 -17.83 -27.42 -13.40
CA GLU A 856 -19.01 -26.56 -13.51
C GLU A 856 -19.59 -26.15 -12.14
N ILE A 857 -19.24 -26.86 -11.07
CA ILE A 857 -19.73 -26.66 -9.71
C ILE A 857 -18.53 -26.69 -8.74
N PRO A 858 -18.48 -25.78 -7.75
CA PRO A 858 -17.45 -25.82 -6.71
C PRO A 858 -17.57 -27.05 -5.81
N ASP A 859 -16.45 -27.71 -5.51
CA ASP A 859 -16.42 -28.90 -4.63
C ASP A 859 -16.92 -28.61 -3.20
N ASP A 860 -16.79 -27.36 -2.76
CA ASP A 860 -17.16 -26.89 -1.43
C ASP A 860 -18.59 -26.32 -1.38
N ILE A 861 -19.37 -26.40 -2.46
CA ILE A 861 -20.76 -25.91 -2.49
C ILE A 861 -21.63 -26.57 -1.41
N LYS A 862 -21.37 -27.85 -1.12
CA LYS A 862 -22.05 -28.64 -0.08
C LYS A 862 -21.97 -28.01 1.31
N ASN A 863 -20.95 -27.20 1.59
CA ASN A 863 -20.78 -26.52 2.87
C ASN A 863 -21.74 -25.32 3.05
N PHE A 864 -22.49 -24.97 2.00
CA PHE A 864 -23.45 -23.88 2.01
C PHE A 864 -24.90 -24.36 1.83
N VAL A 865 -25.13 -25.67 1.72
CA VAL A 865 -26.46 -26.29 1.57
C VAL A 865 -26.87 -26.91 2.91
N ARG A 866 -27.91 -26.39 3.56
CA ARG A 866 -28.45 -26.95 4.83
C ARG A 866 -29.48 -28.04 4.56
N SER A 867 -30.29 -27.85 3.51
CA SER A 867 -31.32 -28.80 3.06
C SER A 867 -31.52 -28.72 1.55
N GLU A 868 -32.26 -29.66 0.97
CA GLU A 868 -32.56 -29.65 -0.47
C GLU A 868 -33.25 -28.37 -0.97
N LYS A 869 -33.94 -27.66 -0.08
CA LYS A 869 -34.67 -26.43 -0.43
C LYS A 869 -33.74 -25.24 -0.66
N ASP A 870 -32.53 -25.27 -0.11
CA ASP A 870 -31.51 -24.26 -0.39
C ASP A 870 -30.96 -24.39 -1.82
N ILE A 871 -31.23 -25.50 -2.51
CA ILE A 871 -30.66 -25.76 -3.83
C ILE A 871 -31.46 -25.02 -4.92
N PRO A 872 -30.82 -24.15 -5.72
CA PRO A 872 -31.50 -23.48 -6.83
C PRO A 872 -32.04 -24.49 -7.84
N GLY A 873 -33.26 -24.25 -8.32
CA GLY A 873 -33.93 -25.16 -9.27
C GLY A 873 -33.08 -25.49 -10.50
N ALA A 874 -32.36 -24.51 -11.05
CA ALA A 874 -31.47 -24.68 -12.21
C ALA A 874 -30.29 -25.65 -11.96
N TYR A 875 -29.90 -25.87 -10.70
CA TYR A 875 -28.73 -26.66 -10.31
C TYR A 875 -29.07 -27.93 -9.51
N LYS A 876 -30.36 -28.20 -9.24
CA LYS A 876 -30.82 -29.27 -8.35
C LYS A 876 -30.21 -30.64 -8.63
N ASN A 877 -30.37 -31.14 -9.86
CA ASN A 877 -29.86 -32.46 -10.25
C ASN A 877 -28.32 -32.55 -10.18
N ARG A 878 -27.60 -31.45 -10.42
CA ARG A 878 -26.14 -31.44 -10.46
C ARG A 878 -25.50 -31.33 -9.06
N ILE A 879 -26.19 -30.70 -8.10
CA ILE A 879 -25.72 -30.59 -6.71
C ILE A 879 -26.09 -31.85 -5.90
N GLN A 880 -27.22 -32.50 -6.21
CA GLN A 880 -27.62 -33.76 -5.56
C GLN A 880 -26.73 -34.95 -5.95
N LYS A 881 -26.19 -34.95 -7.16
CA LYS A 881 -25.23 -35.94 -7.65
C LYS A 881 -23.83 -35.64 -7.14
#